data_AF-V5TCZ0-F1
#
_entry.id   AF-V5TCZ0-F1
#
_cell.length_a   1.000
_cell.length_b   1.000
_cell.length_c   1.000
_cell.angle_alpha   90.00
_cell.angle_beta   90.00
_cell.angle_gamma   90.00
#
_symmetry.space_group_name_H-M   'P 1'
#
loop_
_entity.id
_entity.type
_entity.pdbx_description
1 polymer ?
#
loop_
_entity_poly.entity_id
_entity_poly.type
_entity_poly.pdbx_seq_one_letter_code
_entity_poly.pdbx_strand_id
1 'polypeptide(L)'
;MTAEERSNLQAFSNYVKRILDPTYILSYMNPWLGEDEVQYIQAEKNNKGPMEAASLFLKYLLQLKEEGWFRGFLDALSNAGYSGLYEAIANWNFQKLEKLEEYRELLKRLQPAFKDRIDPTSILPEMPDCVISQEYEEIMQVCCNKGIMAGAEKMAECLLRSDKENWPKTLKLALENDNNSFSELWMVGEDAKDVEAEDLEEDDMGTSSVHFVYQEDPQRENLSQNSCTPADVSRPKLCSQLKPRNYQRELALPAMKGKNTIICAPTGCGKTFVSLLICEHHLKTFPQGQKGKVVFFANHVPVYEQQKSVFSEYFEKLGYSVAGIAGATVENVPVKYIVENNDIIVLTPQILVNNLKDGTIPSLSVFTLMIFDECHNTYKQHPYNKIMFYYLDQKLGGSSDPLPQVVGMTASVGVGDAKNTDEAVEYICKLCAALDASVIATVKENLEELQEIVYTPQKISRRVESRTTNEFKCIISQLMRETESLAKGVFEELENLSKIQNREFGTQKYEQWIVQVHKACRTFQLPDKDEESRMCKALYLYTSHLRKYNDALIISEHAQMKDALDYLKNFFKDVRAAGFDETEQDLTRRFEGKVQELEKISMDPSNENPKLKDLYLILQEEYHVSPETKTILFVKTRALVDAIKKWIEENSKLSFLKPGILTGRGKTSQTTGMTLPAQKCVLDAFRSNGDHNILIATSVADEGIDIAQCNLVILYEYVGNVIKMIQTRGRGRAKGSKCLLLTSNADVIEKENINMYKEKMMNESILRLQTCDEAKFKEKLLCIQTDEKFIRDNQQNVKPKLDKQNKKLLCGKCKALACYTSEIRKLKDSHYTVVGETFKKCFVTRPHPRPKSCGDFDKIGKIFCARQDCSHDWGIRAKVNAFEIPLIKIQSFVVEDTVTGKQMCPSKWKDFHFQTTPFNPEELSE
;
A
#
# COMPACT_ATOMS: atom_id res chain seq x y z
N MET A 1 -45.58 -1.12 44.49
CA MET A 1 -44.16 -0.85 44.20
C MET A 1 -43.58 -0.05 45.36
N THR A 2 -42.37 -0.38 45.82
CA THR A 2 -41.64 0.35 46.87
C THR A 2 -40.94 1.60 46.28
N ALA A 3 -40.46 2.49 47.15
CA ALA A 3 -39.62 3.62 46.72
C ALA A 3 -38.26 3.14 46.14
N GLU A 4 -37.78 1.98 46.59
CA GLU A 4 -36.55 1.33 46.17
C GLU A 4 -36.64 0.81 44.73
N GLU A 5 -37.71 0.11 44.36
CA GLU A 5 -37.95 -0.34 42.98
C GLU A 5 -37.96 0.82 41.97
N ARG A 6 -38.55 1.98 42.34
CA ARG A 6 -38.51 3.20 41.52
C ARG A 6 -37.09 3.76 41.38
N SER A 7 -36.34 3.82 42.49
CA SER A 7 -34.96 4.28 42.50
C SER A 7 -34.06 3.41 41.61
N ASN A 8 -34.21 2.08 41.73
CA ASN A 8 -33.43 1.11 40.96
C ASN A 8 -33.80 1.15 39.47
N LEU A 9 -35.08 1.21 39.11
CA LEU A 9 -35.51 1.35 37.71
C LEU A 9 -34.98 2.64 37.07
N GLN A 10 -34.90 3.73 37.84
CA GLN A 10 -34.31 4.99 37.37
C GLN A 10 -32.79 4.88 37.19
N ALA A 11 -32.08 4.24 38.13
CA ALA A 11 -30.62 4.02 38.05
C ALA A 11 -30.22 3.14 36.86
N PHE A 12 -30.93 2.04 36.63
CA PHE A 12 -30.65 1.09 35.53
C PHE A 12 -31.39 1.43 34.22
N SER A 13 -32.06 2.59 34.15
CA SER A 13 -32.88 3.02 32.99
C SER A 13 -32.14 3.00 31.65
N ASN A 14 -30.81 3.17 31.65
CA ASN A 14 -29.99 3.14 30.43
C ASN A 14 -29.95 1.76 29.75
N TYR A 15 -30.03 0.65 30.51
CA TYR A 15 -30.12 -0.69 29.91
C TYR A 15 -31.47 -0.89 29.23
N VAL A 16 -32.55 -0.48 29.90
CA VAL A 16 -33.91 -0.56 29.34
C VAL A 16 -34.01 0.25 28.04
N LYS A 17 -33.56 1.50 28.02
CA LYS A 17 -33.54 2.36 26.82
C LYS A 17 -32.78 1.77 25.62
N ARG A 18 -31.74 0.97 25.88
CA ARG A 18 -30.89 0.38 24.84
C ARG A 18 -31.44 -0.90 24.22
N ILE A 19 -32.32 -1.59 24.93
CA ILE A 19 -32.81 -2.94 24.60
C ILE A 19 -34.29 -2.91 24.19
N LEU A 20 -35.11 -2.25 25.01
CA LEU A 20 -36.55 -2.25 24.86
C LEU A 20 -36.99 -1.37 23.70
N ASP A 21 -37.71 -1.95 22.75
CA ASP A 21 -38.68 -1.20 21.96
C ASP A 21 -40.03 -1.31 22.69
N PRO A 22 -40.60 -0.20 23.19
CA PRO A 22 -41.81 -0.26 24.01
C PRO A 22 -43.02 -0.71 23.19
N THR A 23 -43.03 -0.53 21.86
CA THR A 23 -44.23 -0.79 21.04
C THR A 23 -44.66 -2.26 21.02
N TYR A 24 -43.73 -3.17 21.29
CA TYR A 24 -44.00 -4.61 21.46
C TYR A 24 -44.64 -4.97 22.82
N ILE A 25 -44.61 -4.06 23.81
CA ILE A 25 -45.23 -4.26 25.13
C ILE A 25 -46.43 -3.34 25.44
N LEU A 26 -46.68 -2.29 24.65
CA LEU A 26 -47.75 -1.31 24.93
C LEU A 26 -49.13 -1.96 25.12
N SER A 27 -49.47 -2.99 24.33
CA SER A 27 -50.74 -3.71 24.42
C SER A 27 -50.99 -4.37 25.78
N TYR A 28 -49.93 -4.81 26.47
CA TYR A 28 -50.01 -5.36 27.84
C TYR A 28 -50.02 -4.26 28.92
N MET A 29 -49.61 -3.04 28.58
CA MET A 29 -49.52 -1.88 29.47
C MET A 29 -50.77 -0.98 29.45
N ASN A 30 -51.72 -1.23 28.53
CA ASN A 30 -53.02 -0.57 28.44
C ASN A 30 -53.81 -0.40 29.76
N PRO A 31 -53.70 -1.29 30.79
CA PRO A 31 -54.37 -1.05 32.08
C PRO A 31 -53.83 0.15 32.88
N TRP A 32 -52.66 0.68 32.54
CA TRP A 32 -51.96 1.74 33.29
C TRP A 32 -51.50 2.94 32.45
N LEU A 33 -51.57 2.86 31.11
CA LEU A 33 -51.21 3.96 30.19
C LEU A 33 -52.44 4.42 29.40
N GLY A 34 -52.60 5.75 29.26
CA GLY A 34 -53.68 6.32 28.47
C GLY A 34 -53.49 6.13 26.96
N GLU A 35 -54.58 6.11 26.19
CA GLU A 35 -54.50 5.97 24.73
C GLU A 35 -53.63 7.06 24.07
N ASP A 36 -53.69 8.30 24.58
CA ASP A 36 -52.82 9.41 24.13
C ASP A 36 -51.33 9.13 24.38
N GLU A 37 -50.98 8.50 25.52
CA GLU A 37 -49.60 8.16 25.87
C GLU A 37 -49.09 7.01 25.00
N VAL A 38 -49.92 5.99 24.79
CA VAL A 38 -49.66 4.86 23.87
C VAL A 38 -49.40 5.37 22.44
N GLN A 39 -50.27 6.24 21.92
CA GLN A 39 -50.10 6.86 20.60
C GLN A 39 -48.83 7.74 20.53
N TYR A 40 -48.53 8.51 21.59
CA TYR A 40 -47.35 9.38 21.61
C TYR A 40 -46.04 8.58 21.65
N ILE A 41 -46.00 7.45 22.35
CA ILE A 41 -44.84 6.53 22.34
C ILE A 41 -44.65 5.88 20.95
N GLN A 42 -45.73 5.47 20.29
CA GLN A 42 -45.68 4.96 18.91
C GLN A 42 -45.18 6.03 17.92
N ALA A 43 -45.67 7.27 18.05
CA ALA A 43 -45.19 8.41 17.26
C ALA A 43 -43.70 8.71 17.51
N GLU A 44 -43.22 8.61 18.75
CA GLU A 44 -41.81 8.83 19.08
C GLU A 44 -40.90 7.74 18.50
N LYS A 45 -41.33 6.47 18.48
CA LYS A 45 -40.62 5.39 17.75
C LYS A 45 -40.46 5.74 16.28
N ASN A 46 -41.55 6.15 15.64
CA ASN A 46 -41.56 6.44 14.20
C ASN A 46 -40.75 7.69 13.82
N ASN A 47 -40.64 8.68 14.72
CA ASN A 47 -39.95 9.94 14.47
C ASN A 47 -38.48 9.95 14.93
N LYS A 48 -38.12 9.24 15.99
CA LYS A 48 -36.79 9.28 16.63
C LYS A 48 -36.16 7.92 16.95
N GLY A 49 -36.89 6.82 16.72
CA GLY A 49 -36.41 5.45 16.91
C GLY A 49 -36.69 4.86 18.31
N PRO A 50 -36.42 3.55 18.50
CA PRO A 50 -36.84 2.82 19.71
C PRO A 50 -36.28 3.37 21.02
N MET A 51 -35.04 3.88 21.03
CA MET A 51 -34.37 4.37 22.24
C MET A 51 -35.11 5.55 22.88
N GLU A 52 -35.63 6.47 22.07
CA GLU A 52 -36.32 7.66 22.60
C GLU A 52 -37.79 7.37 22.91
N ALA A 53 -38.41 6.44 22.18
CA ALA A 53 -39.67 5.85 22.60
C ALA A 53 -39.54 5.16 23.98
N ALA A 54 -38.45 4.43 24.22
CA ALA A 54 -38.17 3.79 25.51
C ALA A 54 -37.86 4.81 26.63
N SER A 55 -37.10 5.87 26.33
CA SER A 55 -36.88 7.01 27.24
C SER A 55 -38.21 7.67 27.66
N LEU A 56 -39.14 7.82 26.71
CA LEU A 56 -40.47 8.39 26.92
C LEU A 56 -41.39 7.44 27.71
N PHE A 57 -41.44 6.15 27.34
CA PHE A 57 -42.19 5.11 28.05
C PHE A 57 -41.75 4.98 29.52
N LEU A 58 -40.44 4.98 29.79
CA LEU A 58 -39.91 4.99 31.16
C LEU A 58 -40.30 6.25 31.94
N LYS A 59 -40.36 7.42 31.29
CA LYS A 59 -40.82 8.66 31.93
C LYS A 59 -42.28 8.56 32.37
N TYR A 60 -43.14 7.89 31.60
CA TYR A 60 -44.53 7.62 31.98
C TYR A 60 -44.62 6.58 33.11
N LEU A 61 -43.95 5.42 32.99
CA LEU A 61 -43.86 4.39 34.05
C LEU A 61 -43.46 4.98 35.41
N LEU A 62 -42.42 5.83 35.43
CA LEU A 62 -41.91 6.46 36.65
C LEU A 62 -42.87 7.51 37.26
N GLN A 63 -43.95 7.89 36.57
CA GLN A 63 -45.00 8.78 37.08
C GLN A 63 -46.22 8.04 37.65
N LEU A 64 -46.46 6.79 37.22
CA LEU A 64 -47.60 5.98 37.65
C LEU A 64 -47.67 5.83 39.19
N LYS A 65 -48.87 5.99 39.75
CA LYS A 65 -49.14 5.89 41.20
C LYS A 65 -50.02 4.70 41.59
N GLU A 66 -50.52 3.98 40.61
CA GLU A 66 -51.46 2.87 40.81
C GLU A 66 -50.74 1.62 41.32
N GLU A 67 -51.52 0.65 41.81
CA GLU A 67 -50.96 -0.64 42.23
C GLU A 67 -50.78 -1.59 41.03
N GLY A 68 -49.94 -2.62 41.21
CA GLY A 68 -49.69 -3.64 40.20
C GLY A 68 -48.76 -3.26 39.03
N TRP A 69 -48.64 -1.98 38.63
CA TRP A 69 -47.98 -1.62 37.36
C TRP A 69 -46.55 -2.16 37.18
N PHE A 70 -45.74 -2.21 38.24
CA PHE A 70 -44.36 -2.74 38.14
C PHE A 70 -44.34 -4.25 37.87
N ARG A 71 -45.31 -4.99 38.43
CA ARG A 71 -45.52 -6.41 38.11
C ARG A 71 -46.07 -6.56 36.69
N GLY A 72 -47.03 -5.72 36.30
CA GLY A 72 -47.55 -5.65 34.93
C GLY A 72 -46.47 -5.41 33.87
N PHE A 73 -45.51 -4.51 34.16
CA PHE A 73 -44.36 -4.26 33.29
C PHE A 73 -43.43 -5.47 33.18
N LEU A 74 -43.15 -6.18 34.28
CA LEU A 74 -42.37 -7.43 34.24
C LEU A 74 -43.11 -8.53 33.45
N ASP A 75 -44.41 -8.70 33.68
CA ASP A 75 -45.22 -9.67 32.95
C ASP A 75 -45.33 -9.32 31.46
N ALA A 76 -45.41 -8.03 31.11
CA ALA A 76 -45.38 -7.53 29.74
C ALA A 76 -44.03 -7.82 29.04
N LEU A 77 -42.90 -7.59 29.70
CA LEU A 77 -41.58 -7.96 29.18
C LEU A 77 -41.49 -9.47 28.91
N SER A 78 -41.98 -10.30 29.83
CA SER A 78 -42.03 -11.76 29.67
C SER A 78 -42.89 -12.17 28.46
N ASN A 79 -44.09 -11.60 28.33
CA ASN A 79 -45.03 -11.91 27.25
C ASN A 79 -44.57 -11.43 25.86
N ALA A 80 -43.73 -10.39 25.78
CA ALA A 80 -43.10 -9.93 24.53
C ALA A 80 -41.74 -10.61 24.23
N GLY A 81 -41.29 -11.53 25.08
CA GLY A 81 -40.05 -12.29 24.87
C GLY A 81 -38.76 -11.61 25.33
N TYR A 82 -38.84 -10.51 26.07
CA TYR A 82 -37.70 -9.81 26.69
C TYR A 82 -37.19 -10.53 27.97
N SER A 83 -36.87 -11.82 27.84
CA SER A 83 -36.50 -12.71 28.93
C SER A 83 -35.24 -12.32 29.70
N GLY A 84 -34.22 -11.78 29.03
CA GLY A 84 -32.97 -11.33 29.65
C GLY A 84 -33.13 -9.97 30.35
N LEU A 85 -33.94 -9.07 29.78
CA LEU A 85 -34.28 -7.81 30.43
C LEU A 85 -35.21 -8.01 31.63
N TYR A 86 -36.15 -8.96 31.53
CA TYR A 86 -36.97 -9.43 32.66
C TYR A 86 -36.09 -9.99 33.79
N GLU A 87 -35.16 -10.92 33.49
CA GLU A 87 -34.25 -11.49 34.49
C GLU A 87 -33.40 -10.38 35.16
N ALA A 88 -32.89 -9.44 34.37
CA ALA A 88 -32.03 -8.36 34.86
C ALA A 88 -32.77 -7.36 35.76
N ILE A 89 -34.02 -7.00 35.45
CA ILE A 89 -34.83 -6.10 36.28
C ILE A 89 -35.36 -6.82 37.52
N ALA A 90 -35.86 -8.06 37.40
CA ALA A 90 -36.40 -8.83 38.52
C ALA A 90 -35.35 -9.16 39.59
N ASN A 91 -34.08 -9.35 39.20
CA ASN A 91 -32.97 -9.64 40.11
C ASN A 91 -32.01 -8.45 40.32
N TRP A 92 -32.29 -7.29 39.72
CA TRP A 92 -31.41 -6.11 39.66
C TRP A 92 -29.95 -6.39 39.24
N ASN A 93 -29.75 -7.38 38.35
CA ASN A 93 -28.42 -7.83 37.89
C ASN A 93 -28.29 -7.74 36.37
N PHE A 94 -27.50 -6.77 35.90
CA PHE A 94 -27.30 -6.48 34.47
C PHE A 94 -25.99 -7.06 33.89
N GLN A 95 -25.21 -7.84 34.67
CA GLN A 95 -23.89 -8.33 34.24
C GLN A 95 -23.91 -9.13 32.92
N LYS A 96 -24.95 -9.95 32.70
CA LYS A 96 -25.14 -10.70 31.43
C LYS A 96 -25.29 -9.75 30.23
N LEU A 97 -26.00 -8.64 30.41
CA LEU A 97 -26.32 -7.67 29.36
C LEU A 97 -25.15 -6.71 29.06
N GLU A 98 -24.26 -6.52 30.04
CA GLU A 98 -23.02 -5.74 29.89
C GLU A 98 -21.96 -6.51 29.07
N LYS A 99 -21.79 -7.83 29.29
CA LYS A 99 -20.93 -8.69 28.46
C LYS A 99 -21.27 -8.64 26.96
N LEU A 100 -22.53 -8.39 26.62
CA LEU A 100 -22.97 -8.27 25.22
C LEU A 100 -22.49 -6.98 24.56
N GLU A 101 -22.06 -5.96 25.31
CA GLU A 101 -21.71 -4.65 24.73
C GLU A 101 -20.45 -4.73 23.85
N GLU A 102 -19.48 -5.61 24.15
CA GLU A 102 -18.32 -5.86 23.30
C GLU A 102 -18.72 -6.40 21.92
N TYR A 103 -19.67 -7.34 21.89
CA TYR A 103 -20.21 -7.92 20.65
C TYR A 103 -21.12 -6.94 19.90
N ARG A 104 -21.88 -6.10 20.62
CA ARG A 104 -22.63 -4.99 19.99
C ARG A 104 -21.68 -3.97 19.37
N GLU A 105 -20.58 -3.62 20.03
CA GLU A 105 -19.54 -2.75 19.49
C GLU A 105 -18.82 -3.36 18.27
N LEU A 106 -18.56 -4.67 18.28
CA LEU A 106 -18.05 -5.38 17.11
C LEU A 106 -19.06 -5.33 15.95
N LEU A 107 -20.35 -5.63 16.21
CA LEU A 107 -21.40 -5.61 15.20
C LEU A 107 -21.63 -4.20 14.62
N LYS A 108 -21.63 -3.13 15.42
CA LYS A 108 -21.67 -1.73 14.92
C LYS A 108 -20.50 -1.44 13.96
N ARG A 109 -19.29 -1.89 14.28
CA ARG A 109 -18.09 -1.67 13.45
C ARG A 109 -18.11 -2.47 12.15
N LEU A 110 -18.72 -3.66 12.18
CA LEU A 110 -18.86 -4.54 11.02
C LEU A 110 -20.17 -4.32 10.24
N GLN A 111 -21.09 -3.48 10.71
CA GLN A 111 -22.43 -3.29 10.15
C GLN A 111 -22.48 -3.08 8.62
N PRO A 112 -21.56 -2.32 7.98
CA PRO A 112 -21.53 -2.22 6.52
C PRO A 112 -21.22 -3.57 5.84
N ALA A 113 -20.26 -4.33 6.38
CA ALA A 113 -19.92 -5.65 5.86
C ALA A 113 -20.97 -6.72 6.20
N PHE A 114 -21.73 -6.54 7.29
CA PHE A 114 -22.88 -7.37 7.64
C PHE A 114 -24.01 -7.15 6.62
N LYS A 115 -24.36 -5.89 6.37
CA LYS A 115 -25.36 -5.47 5.38
C LYS A 115 -25.04 -5.96 3.95
N ASP A 116 -23.76 -5.96 3.57
CA ASP A 116 -23.30 -6.35 2.23
C ASP A 116 -23.09 -7.87 2.04
N ARG A 117 -23.12 -8.70 3.11
CA ARG A 117 -22.74 -10.13 3.05
C ARG A 117 -23.67 -11.13 3.73
N ILE A 118 -24.60 -10.68 4.57
CA ILE A 118 -25.54 -11.55 5.29
C ILE A 118 -26.84 -11.65 4.50
N ASP A 119 -27.31 -12.87 4.28
CA ASP A 119 -28.69 -13.15 3.92
C ASP A 119 -29.47 -13.55 5.19
N PRO A 120 -30.40 -12.71 5.70
CA PRO A 120 -31.21 -13.09 6.85
C PRO A 120 -32.08 -14.31 6.59
N THR A 121 -32.39 -14.63 5.33
CA THR A 121 -33.26 -15.76 4.99
C THR A 121 -32.56 -17.11 5.11
N SER A 122 -31.22 -17.17 5.11
CA SER A 122 -30.45 -18.36 5.51
C SER A 122 -29.99 -18.30 6.97
N ILE A 123 -29.52 -17.15 7.45
CA ILE A 123 -28.91 -17.03 8.79
C ILE A 123 -29.96 -16.98 9.93
N LEU A 124 -31.07 -16.26 9.76
CA LEU A 124 -32.04 -16.03 10.86
C LEU A 124 -32.74 -17.32 11.35
N PRO A 125 -33.11 -18.30 10.48
CA PRO A 125 -33.65 -19.59 10.90
C PRO A 125 -32.73 -20.42 11.81
N GLU A 126 -31.41 -20.23 11.74
CA GLU A 126 -30.41 -20.89 12.60
C GLU A 126 -30.27 -20.20 13.97
N MET A 127 -30.91 -19.04 14.17
CA MET A 127 -30.89 -18.26 15.42
C MET A 127 -32.29 -17.79 15.87
N PRO A 128 -33.28 -18.70 16.01
CA PRO A 128 -34.68 -18.35 16.29
C PRO A 128 -34.88 -17.66 17.66
N ASP A 129 -34.08 -18.03 18.67
CA ASP A 129 -34.18 -17.48 20.03
C ASP A 129 -33.38 -16.17 20.24
N CYS A 130 -32.66 -15.69 19.22
CA CYS A 130 -31.72 -14.57 19.37
C CYS A 130 -32.35 -13.18 19.18
N VAL A 131 -33.55 -13.11 18.62
CA VAL A 131 -34.42 -11.93 18.50
C VAL A 131 -35.81 -12.29 19.05
N ILE A 132 -36.65 -11.30 19.32
CA ILE A 132 -38.05 -11.58 19.69
C ILE A 132 -38.90 -11.89 18.45
N SER A 133 -39.99 -12.65 18.59
CA SER A 133 -40.76 -13.19 17.46
C SER A 133 -41.32 -12.10 16.53
N GLN A 134 -41.69 -10.94 17.06
CA GLN A 134 -42.16 -9.80 16.26
C GLN A 134 -41.03 -9.17 15.43
N GLU A 135 -39.78 -9.17 15.94
CA GLU A 135 -38.61 -8.73 15.17
C GLU A 135 -38.22 -9.74 14.09
N TYR A 136 -38.36 -11.05 14.38
CA TYR A 136 -38.18 -12.11 13.37
C TYR A 136 -39.14 -11.91 12.18
N GLU A 137 -40.42 -11.67 12.45
CA GLU A 137 -41.42 -11.37 11.43
C GLU A 137 -41.14 -10.03 10.70
N GLU A 138 -40.76 -8.96 11.41
CA GLU A 138 -40.34 -7.69 10.79
C GLU A 138 -39.16 -7.88 9.83
N ILE A 139 -38.10 -8.61 10.22
CA ILE A 139 -36.92 -8.85 9.38
C ILE A 139 -37.31 -9.59 8.10
N MET A 140 -38.09 -10.68 8.22
CA MET A 140 -38.53 -11.46 7.06
C MET A 140 -39.47 -10.67 6.13
N GLN A 141 -40.36 -9.85 6.68
CA GLN A 141 -41.18 -8.92 5.89
C GLN A 141 -40.33 -7.86 5.18
N VAL A 142 -39.26 -7.35 5.81
CA VAL A 142 -38.33 -6.40 5.18
C VAL A 142 -37.53 -7.07 4.07
N CYS A 143 -37.06 -8.31 4.23
CA CYS A 143 -36.44 -9.10 3.16
C CYS A 143 -37.38 -9.22 1.95
N CYS A 144 -38.65 -9.57 2.16
CA CYS A 144 -39.63 -9.74 1.08
C CYS A 144 -39.99 -8.41 0.39
N ASN A 145 -40.19 -7.34 1.16
CA ASN A 145 -40.73 -6.07 0.64
C ASN A 145 -39.68 -5.05 0.19
N LYS A 146 -38.43 -5.15 0.69
CA LYS A 146 -37.35 -4.19 0.47
C LYS A 146 -36.01 -4.83 0.07
N GLY A 147 -35.95 -6.16 -0.02
CA GLY A 147 -34.78 -6.92 -0.44
C GLY A 147 -33.84 -7.29 0.70
N ILE A 148 -33.02 -8.32 0.44
CA ILE A 148 -32.12 -8.99 1.40
C ILE A 148 -31.25 -7.99 2.18
N MET A 149 -30.60 -7.05 1.48
CA MET A 149 -29.73 -6.01 2.07
C MET A 149 -30.45 -5.10 3.08
N ALA A 150 -31.73 -4.78 2.85
CA ALA A 150 -32.54 -4.03 3.81
C ALA A 150 -32.94 -4.88 5.02
N GLY A 151 -33.16 -6.19 4.79
CA GLY A 151 -33.37 -7.17 5.86
C GLY A 151 -32.13 -7.33 6.73
N ALA A 152 -30.92 -7.40 6.15
CA ALA A 152 -29.65 -7.52 6.87
C ALA A 152 -29.38 -6.28 7.74
N GLU A 153 -29.74 -5.09 7.25
CA GLU A 153 -29.70 -3.85 8.04
C GLU A 153 -30.68 -3.89 9.22
N LYS A 154 -31.91 -4.39 9.02
CA LYS A 154 -32.90 -4.56 10.11
C LYS A 154 -32.50 -5.65 11.11
N MET A 155 -31.89 -6.74 10.64
CA MET A 155 -31.37 -7.84 11.46
C MET A 155 -30.24 -7.34 12.37
N ALA A 156 -29.32 -6.53 11.83
CA ALA A 156 -28.28 -5.88 12.64
C ALA A 156 -28.89 -4.93 13.70
N GLU A 157 -29.92 -4.15 13.35
CA GLU A 157 -30.63 -3.27 14.31
C GLU A 157 -31.23 -4.07 15.48
N CYS A 158 -31.83 -5.23 15.22
CA CYS A 158 -32.44 -6.08 16.25
C CYS A 158 -31.38 -6.80 17.11
N LEU A 159 -30.35 -7.39 16.50
CA LEU A 159 -29.24 -8.03 17.22
C LEU A 159 -28.48 -7.04 18.12
N LEU A 160 -28.34 -5.78 17.71
CA LEU A 160 -27.76 -4.72 18.54
C LEU A 160 -28.60 -4.40 19.79
N ARG A 161 -29.91 -4.64 19.75
CA ARG A 161 -30.83 -4.46 20.89
C ARG A 161 -31.11 -5.75 21.68
N SER A 162 -30.70 -6.91 21.17
CA SER A 162 -30.96 -8.23 21.79
C SER A 162 -30.46 -8.32 23.24
N ASP A 163 -31.26 -8.97 24.08
CA ASP A 163 -31.03 -9.24 25.51
C ASP A 163 -30.54 -10.68 25.79
N LYS A 164 -30.26 -11.45 24.74
CA LYS A 164 -29.98 -12.89 24.79
C LYS A 164 -28.47 -13.15 24.92
N GLU A 165 -27.99 -13.65 26.08
CA GLU A 165 -26.55 -13.85 26.37
C GLU A 165 -25.83 -14.75 25.33
N ASN A 166 -26.55 -15.62 24.62
CA ASN A 166 -26.01 -16.53 23.60
C ASN A 166 -25.93 -15.96 22.18
N TRP A 167 -26.60 -14.85 21.82
CA TRP A 167 -26.72 -14.42 20.41
C TRP A 167 -25.38 -14.28 19.66
N PRO A 168 -24.27 -13.83 20.26
CA PRO A 168 -22.99 -13.74 19.55
C PRO A 168 -22.40 -15.11 19.17
N LYS A 169 -22.66 -16.13 19.99
CA LYS A 169 -22.19 -17.51 19.74
C LYS A 169 -23.09 -18.22 18.74
N THR A 170 -24.41 -18.05 18.83
CA THR A 170 -25.35 -18.58 17.83
C THR A 170 -25.12 -17.94 16.45
N LEU A 171 -24.85 -16.63 16.40
CA LEU A 171 -24.47 -15.94 15.16
C LEU A 171 -23.21 -16.55 14.55
N LYS A 172 -22.17 -16.80 15.35
CA LYS A 172 -20.94 -17.43 14.86
C LYS A 172 -21.23 -18.79 14.20
N LEU A 173 -21.98 -19.65 14.89
CA LEU A 173 -22.32 -20.99 14.40
C LEU A 173 -23.18 -20.95 13.13
N ALA A 174 -24.17 -20.06 13.05
CA ALA A 174 -24.99 -19.89 11.85
C ALA A 174 -24.15 -19.44 10.63
N LEU A 175 -23.19 -18.53 10.83
CA LEU A 175 -22.27 -18.08 9.79
C LEU A 175 -21.29 -19.17 9.35
N GLU A 176 -20.84 -20.02 10.27
CA GLU A 176 -19.98 -21.18 9.97
C GLU A 176 -20.77 -22.26 9.21
N ASN A 177 -22.02 -22.54 9.58
CA ASN A 177 -22.93 -23.45 8.88
C ASN A 177 -23.23 -22.98 7.43
N ASP A 178 -23.51 -21.70 7.22
CA ASP A 178 -23.73 -21.05 5.91
C ASP A 178 -22.45 -20.96 5.06
N ASN A 179 -21.29 -21.35 5.60
CA ASN A 179 -19.94 -21.15 5.02
C ASN A 179 -19.69 -19.66 4.66
N ASN A 180 -20.26 -18.75 5.43
CA ASN A 180 -20.29 -17.33 5.12
C ASN A 180 -18.94 -16.67 5.41
N SER A 181 -18.39 -15.92 4.44
CA SER A 181 -17.12 -15.18 4.58
C SER A 181 -17.13 -14.09 5.68
N PHE A 182 -18.27 -13.80 6.29
CA PHE A 182 -18.35 -12.92 7.45
C PHE A 182 -17.94 -13.62 8.77
N SER A 183 -17.95 -14.96 8.83
CA SER A 183 -17.47 -15.74 9.99
C SER A 183 -16.01 -15.40 10.37
N GLU A 184 -15.13 -15.26 9.38
CA GLU A 184 -13.73 -14.84 9.56
C GLU A 184 -13.58 -13.46 10.24
N LEU A 185 -14.59 -12.59 10.11
CA LEU A 185 -14.61 -11.25 10.71
C LEU A 185 -15.18 -11.25 12.13
N TRP A 186 -15.87 -12.32 12.54
CA TRP A 186 -16.62 -12.44 13.80
C TRP A 186 -15.80 -13.15 14.89
N MET A 187 -14.52 -12.77 15.01
CA MET A 187 -13.55 -13.41 15.89
C MET A 187 -13.33 -12.62 17.19
N VAL A 188 -13.80 -13.19 18.30
CA VAL A 188 -13.39 -12.84 19.67
C VAL A 188 -12.63 -14.04 20.23
N GLY A 189 -11.43 -13.80 20.78
CA GLY A 189 -10.47 -14.86 21.10
C GLY A 189 -10.49 -15.30 22.56
N GLU A 190 -10.68 -16.61 22.75
CA GLU A 190 -9.95 -17.37 23.78
C GLU A 190 -8.93 -18.26 23.04
N ASP A 191 -7.84 -18.65 23.70
CA ASP A 191 -6.71 -19.44 23.17
C ASP A 191 -5.94 -18.89 21.95
N ALA A 192 -4.96 -18.02 22.24
CA ALA A 192 -3.82 -17.77 21.34
C ALA A 192 -2.53 -17.60 22.17
N LYS A 193 -1.50 -18.39 21.87
CA LYS A 193 -0.18 -18.34 22.52
C LYS A 193 0.97 -18.40 21.51
N ASP A 194 2.05 -17.72 21.90
CA ASP A 194 3.45 -17.88 21.53
C ASP A 194 3.94 -17.46 20.11
N VAL A 195 4.92 -16.54 20.12
CA VAL A 195 5.92 -16.15 19.08
C VAL A 195 5.36 -15.47 17.80
N GLU A 196 5.54 -14.17 17.52
CA GLU A 196 6.67 -13.19 17.59
C GLU A 196 7.63 -13.18 16.38
N ALA A 197 7.98 -11.97 15.89
CA ALA A 197 8.32 -11.73 14.47
C ALA A 197 8.95 -10.32 14.18
N GLU A 198 10.05 -10.20 13.39
CA GLU A 198 10.90 -8.97 13.24
C GLU A 198 11.74 -8.77 11.90
N ASP A 199 11.69 -7.62 11.17
CA ASP A 199 12.23 -7.32 9.77
C ASP A 199 13.38 -6.22 9.60
N LEU A 200 13.19 -4.87 9.57
CA LEU A 200 12.81 -3.96 8.42
C LEU A 200 14.00 -3.22 7.68
N GLU A 201 13.96 -1.88 7.40
CA GLU A 201 14.60 -1.21 6.21
C GLU A 201 15.33 0.16 6.39
N GLU A 202 16.19 0.47 5.39
CA GLU A 202 16.53 1.76 4.67
C GLU A 202 16.88 3.09 5.40
N ASP A 203 17.59 4.05 4.77
CA ASP A 203 17.15 5.18 3.90
C ASP A 203 18.43 5.88 3.27
N ASP A 204 18.61 6.97 2.50
CA ASP A 204 17.92 8.02 1.67
C ASP A 204 19.08 8.89 1.05
N MET A 205 19.09 9.75 0.00
CA MET A 205 18.21 10.22 -1.08
C MET A 205 19.13 10.89 -2.18
N GLY A 206 18.67 11.91 -2.91
CA GLY A 206 19.51 12.89 -3.64
C GLY A 206 18.86 13.45 -4.93
N THR A 207 18.78 14.78 -5.10
CA THR A 207 17.91 15.45 -6.10
C THR A 207 18.32 15.32 -7.57
N SER A 208 17.44 14.76 -8.42
CA SER A 208 17.31 15.07 -9.85
C SER A 208 15.98 14.53 -10.40
N SER A 209 15.05 15.43 -10.77
CA SER A 209 13.65 15.16 -11.12
C SER A 209 12.81 14.48 -10.01
N VAL A 210 11.52 14.85 -9.87
CA VAL A 210 10.61 14.16 -8.93
C VAL A 210 9.96 12.96 -9.63
N HIS A 211 10.78 11.96 -9.95
CA HIS A 211 10.28 10.59 -10.08
C HIS A 211 10.02 10.05 -8.67
N PHE A 212 8.84 9.47 -8.45
CA PHE A 212 8.55 8.76 -7.21
C PHE A 212 9.33 7.43 -7.20
N VAL A 213 10.52 7.45 -6.58
CA VAL A 213 11.19 6.22 -6.16
C VAL A 213 10.34 5.60 -5.05
N TYR A 214 9.80 4.42 -5.31
CA TYR A 214 9.15 3.60 -4.30
C TYR A 214 10.23 2.76 -3.61
N GLN A 215 10.68 3.23 -2.46
CA GLN A 215 11.38 2.44 -1.44
C GLN A 215 10.38 1.43 -0.82
N GLU A 216 10.81 0.19 -0.51
CA GLU A 216 9.93 -0.99 -0.55
C GLU A 216 9.87 -1.90 0.70
N ASP A 217 10.10 -1.38 1.92
CA ASP A 217 9.87 -1.96 3.27
C ASP A 217 9.71 -3.52 3.27
N PRO A 218 10.74 -4.34 3.65
CA PRO A 218 10.91 -5.77 3.35
C PRO A 218 9.83 -6.74 3.87
N GLN A 219 8.61 -6.60 3.36
CA GLN A 219 7.42 -7.28 3.87
C GLN A 219 7.52 -8.81 3.95
N ARG A 220 7.18 -9.32 5.14
CA ARG A 220 6.81 -10.72 5.38
C ARG A 220 5.54 -11.17 4.69
N GLU A 221 5.43 -12.44 4.35
CA GLU A 221 4.15 -13.15 4.18
C GLU A 221 4.44 -14.65 4.27
N ASN A 222 3.80 -15.37 5.20
CA ASN A 222 3.91 -16.83 5.29
C ASN A 222 2.97 -17.48 4.28
N LEU A 223 3.49 -18.44 3.50
CA LEU A 223 2.72 -19.24 2.54
C LEU A 223 2.54 -20.66 3.05
N SER A 224 1.60 -20.85 3.97
CA SER A 224 1.15 -22.17 4.44
C SER A 224 -0.36 -22.16 4.69
N GLN A 225 -1.06 -23.16 4.15
CA GLN A 225 -2.51 -23.40 4.32
C GLN A 225 -3.43 -22.36 3.64
N ASN A 226 -3.65 -22.57 2.34
CA ASN A 226 -5.03 -22.71 1.84
C ASN A 226 -5.05 -23.56 0.55
N SER A 227 -6.12 -24.33 0.34
CA SER A 227 -6.12 -25.53 -0.51
C SER A 227 -6.60 -25.30 -1.95
N CYS A 228 -5.75 -24.71 -2.80
CA CYS A 228 -5.93 -24.81 -4.25
C CYS A 228 -5.38 -26.15 -4.76
N THR A 229 -6.26 -27.04 -5.24
CA THR A 229 -5.86 -28.32 -5.85
C THR A 229 -5.01 -28.10 -7.12
N PRO A 230 -3.81 -28.69 -7.24
CA PRO A 230 -2.98 -28.52 -8.41
C PRO A 230 -3.51 -29.37 -9.58
N ALA A 231 -4.29 -28.76 -10.47
CA ALA A 231 -4.43 -29.25 -11.83
C ALA A 231 -3.08 -29.15 -12.56
N ASP A 232 -2.74 -30.15 -13.38
CA ASP A 232 -1.44 -30.28 -14.05
C ASP A 232 -1.23 -29.23 -15.17
N VAL A 233 -0.96 -27.99 -14.79
CA VAL A 233 -0.48 -26.95 -15.71
C VAL A 233 1.02 -27.15 -15.90
N SER A 234 1.39 -27.77 -17.02
CA SER A 234 2.77 -28.13 -17.34
C SER A 234 3.68 -26.90 -17.46
N ARG A 235 4.37 -26.54 -16.36
CA ARG A 235 5.47 -25.57 -16.38
C ARG A 235 6.51 -25.99 -17.44
N PRO A 236 7.05 -25.06 -18.25
CA PRO A 236 8.18 -25.37 -19.12
C PRO A 236 9.35 -25.86 -18.28
N LYS A 237 9.69 -27.16 -18.38
CA LYS A 237 10.80 -27.77 -17.63
C LYS A 237 12.11 -27.13 -18.07
N LEU A 238 12.67 -26.25 -17.23
CA LEU A 238 13.98 -25.63 -17.48
C LEU A 238 15.12 -26.68 -17.39
N CYS A 239 14.88 -27.82 -16.74
CA CYS A 239 15.85 -28.90 -16.55
C CYS A 239 15.76 -30.00 -17.63
N SER A 240 15.89 -29.65 -18.91
CA SER A 240 16.18 -30.58 -20.01
C SER A 240 17.51 -30.23 -20.70
N GLN A 241 18.62 -30.66 -20.11
CA GLN A 241 20.02 -30.49 -20.60
C GLN A 241 20.25 -29.20 -21.43
N LEU A 242 20.01 -28.04 -20.83
CA LEU A 242 20.25 -26.75 -21.49
C LEU A 242 21.74 -26.57 -21.81
N LYS A 243 22.11 -26.78 -23.08
CA LYS A 243 23.45 -26.41 -23.57
C LYS A 243 23.53 -24.88 -23.65
N PRO A 244 24.56 -24.24 -23.05
CA PRO A 244 24.75 -22.81 -23.18
C PRO A 244 25.01 -22.41 -24.64
N ARG A 245 24.35 -21.33 -25.05
CA ARG A 245 24.55 -20.66 -26.34
C ARG A 245 25.91 -19.98 -26.40
N ASN A 246 26.39 -19.66 -27.59
CA ASN A 246 27.75 -19.13 -27.73
C ASN A 246 27.85 -17.71 -27.14
N TYR A 247 26.86 -16.84 -27.36
CA TYR A 247 26.78 -15.53 -26.70
C TYR A 247 26.67 -15.63 -25.16
N GLN A 248 26.10 -16.72 -24.62
CA GLN A 248 26.02 -16.94 -23.18
C GLN A 248 27.38 -17.34 -22.58
N ARG A 249 28.17 -18.12 -23.32
CA ARG A 249 29.57 -18.41 -22.97
C ARG A 249 30.44 -17.16 -23.05
N GLU A 250 30.26 -16.36 -24.11
CA GLU A 250 30.96 -15.09 -24.32
C GLU A 250 30.74 -14.12 -23.14
N LEU A 251 29.49 -13.94 -22.70
CA LEU A 251 29.15 -13.12 -21.54
C LEU A 251 29.69 -13.67 -20.22
N ALA A 252 29.75 -15.01 -20.05
CA ALA A 252 30.27 -15.65 -18.85
C ALA A 252 31.80 -15.60 -18.74
N LEU A 253 32.51 -15.62 -19.88
CA LEU A 253 33.96 -15.85 -19.95
C LEU A 253 34.83 -14.91 -19.09
N PRO A 254 34.57 -13.59 -18.96
CA PRO A 254 35.37 -12.72 -18.09
C PRO A 254 35.19 -13.05 -16.60
N ALA A 255 33.95 -13.38 -16.20
CA ALA A 255 33.65 -13.77 -14.82
C ALA A 255 34.21 -15.17 -14.51
N MET A 256 34.14 -16.12 -15.45
CA MET A 256 34.79 -17.44 -15.30
C MET A 256 36.32 -17.34 -15.18
N LYS A 257 36.93 -16.26 -15.69
CA LYS A 257 38.36 -15.92 -15.49
C LYS A 257 38.64 -15.20 -14.15
N GLY A 258 37.71 -15.22 -13.20
CA GLY A 258 37.85 -14.61 -11.88
C GLY A 258 37.83 -13.07 -11.86
N LYS A 259 37.44 -12.41 -12.96
CA LYS A 259 37.39 -10.93 -13.01
C LYS A 259 36.06 -10.40 -12.49
N ASN A 260 36.11 -9.34 -11.70
CA ASN A 260 34.92 -8.56 -11.37
C ASN A 260 34.33 -7.94 -12.64
N THR A 261 33.07 -8.23 -12.94
CA THR A 261 32.47 -8.06 -14.28
C THR A 261 31.05 -7.52 -14.22
N ILE A 262 30.73 -6.48 -15.00
CA ILE A 262 29.35 -6.06 -15.28
C ILE A 262 28.89 -6.67 -16.61
N ILE A 263 27.87 -7.53 -16.57
CA ILE A 263 27.27 -8.20 -17.72
C ILE A 263 26.08 -7.37 -18.20
N CYS A 264 26.28 -6.60 -19.26
CA CYS A 264 25.25 -5.75 -19.86
C CYS A 264 24.68 -6.44 -21.12
N ALA A 265 23.49 -7.01 -21.00
CA ALA A 265 22.84 -7.76 -22.08
C ALA A 265 21.31 -7.66 -22.05
N PRO A 266 20.61 -7.63 -23.21
CA PRO A 266 19.17 -7.36 -23.30
C PRO A 266 18.26 -8.23 -22.41
N THR A 267 17.09 -7.71 -22.07
CA THR A 267 16.04 -8.49 -21.40
C THR A 267 15.61 -9.68 -22.26
N GLY A 268 15.61 -10.89 -21.69
CA GLY A 268 15.29 -12.12 -22.42
C GLY A 268 16.47 -12.91 -23.00
N CYS A 269 17.70 -12.38 -23.01
CA CYS A 269 18.88 -13.15 -23.45
C CYS A 269 19.24 -14.34 -22.51
N GLY A 270 18.60 -14.44 -21.34
CA GLY A 270 18.86 -15.47 -20.34
C GLY A 270 19.98 -15.12 -19.37
N LYS A 271 20.04 -13.88 -18.86
CA LYS A 271 21.01 -13.44 -17.84
C LYS A 271 21.08 -14.39 -16.63
N THR A 272 19.93 -14.85 -16.10
CA THR A 272 19.89 -15.90 -15.07
C THR A 272 20.69 -17.14 -15.45
N PHE A 273 20.59 -17.63 -16.70
CA PHE A 273 21.36 -18.79 -17.14
C PHE A 273 22.87 -18.49 -17.21
N VAL A 274 23.26 -17.28 -17.59
CA VAL A 274 24.67 -16.83 -17.52
C VAL A 274 25.16 -16.84 -16.07
N SER A 275 24.37 -16.39 -15.08
CA SER A 275 24.75 -16.51 -13.66
C SER A 275 24.83 -17.95 -13.15
N LEU A 276 24.00 -18.88 -13.66
CA LEU A 276 24.13 -20.31 -13.33
C LEU A 276 25.48 -20.86 -13.82
N LEU A 277 25.88 -20.56 -15.07
CA LEU A 277 27.17 -21.00 -15.64
C LEU A 277 28.38 -20.47 -14.86
N ILE A 278 28.33 -19.20 -14.45
CA ILE A 278 29.39 -18.56 -13.64
C ILE A 278 29.45 -19.21 -12.25
N CYS A 279 28.30 -19.37 -11.59
CA CYS A 279 28.19 -19.98 -10.27
C CYS A 279 28.66 -21.46 -10.28
N GLU A 280 28.27 -22.24 -11.29
CA GLU A 280 28.70 -23.63 -11.46
C GLU A 280 30.20 -23.74 -11.70
N HIS A 281 30.78 -22.86 -12.51
CA HIS A 281 32.23 -22.83 -12.72
C HIS A 281 32.97 -22.44 -11.45
N HIS A 282 32.53 -21.37 -10.79
CA HIS A 282 33.11 -20.85 -9.55
C HIS A 282 33.08 -21.86 -8.42
N LEU A 283 31.99 -22.62 -8.25
CA LEU A 283 31.92 -23.67 -7.22
C LEU A 283 32.76 -24.91 -7.54
N LYS A 284 33.15 -25.12 -8.81
CA LYS A 284 33.99 -26.24 -9.26
C LYS A 284 35.49 -25.95 -9.30
N THR A 285 35.92 -24.68 -9.17
CA THR A 285 37.34 -24.32 -9.14
C THR A 285 37.98 -24.44 -7.74
N PHE A 286 37.19 -24.63 -6.68
CA PHE A 286 37.73 -24.82 -5.33
C PHE A 286 38.35 -26.22 -5.14
N PRO A 287 39.59 -26.32 -4.61
CA PRO A 287 40.21 -27.60 -4.29
C PRO A 287 39.43 -28.40 -3.23
N GLN A 288 39.57 -29.73 -3.28
CA GLN A 288 38.94 -30.63 -2.32
C GLN A 288 39.35 -30.29 -0.88
N GLY A 289 38.35 -29.97 -0.03
CA GLY A 289 38.53 -29.50 1.34
C GLY A 289 38.34 -27.99 1.53
N GLN A 290 38.34 -27.21 0.45
CA GLN A 290 37.80 -25.84 0.42
C GLN A 290 36.38 -25.84 -0.15
N LYS A 291 35.61 -24.81 0.17
CA LYS A 291 34.26 -24.58 -0.38
C LYS A 291 34.14 -23.15 -0.86
N GLY A 292 33.67 -22.97 -2.09
CA GLY A 292 33.12 -21.70 -2.53
C GLY A 292 31.78 -21.45 -1.86
N LYS A 293 31.48 -20.18 -1.57
CA LYS A 293 30.16 -19.72 -1.12
C LYS A 293 29.69 -18.57 -1.99
N VAL A 294 28.44 -18.63 -2.47
CA VAL A 294 27.88 -17.69 -3.44
C VAL A 294 26.65 -16.99 -2.86
N VAL A 295 26.56 -15.67 -3.06
CA VAL A 295 25.34 -14.90 -2.76
C VAL A 295 24.78 -14.28 -4.04
N PHE A 296 23.46 -14.42 -4.24
CA PHE A 296 22.73 -13.81 -5.35
C PHE A 296 21.75 -12.79 -4.79
N PHE A 297 21.86 -11.52 -5.18
CA PHE A 297 20.97 -10.46 -4.75
C PHE A 297 19.84 -10.21 -5.76
N ALA A 298 18.61 -10.11 -5.25
CA ALA A 298 17.43 -9.72 -6.01
C ALA A 298 16.64 -8.63 -5.26
N ASN A 299 16.35 -7.51 -5.93
CA ASN A 299 15.73 -6.34 -5.28
C ASN A 299 14.29 -6.60 -4.79
N HIS A 300 13.46 -7.31 -5.56
CA HIS A 300 12.05 -7.52 -5.24
C HIS A 300 11.73 -8.98 -4.93
N VAL A 301 10.80 -9.21 -3.99
CA VAL A 301 10.40 -10.55 -3.52
C VAL A 301 9.97 -11.52 -4.65
N PRO A 302 9.21 -11.13 -5.70
CA PRO A 302 8.88 -12.03 -6.81
C PRO A 302 10.12 -12.53 -7.56
N VAL A 303 11.14 -11.68 -7.69
CA VAL A 303 12.40 -12.02 -8.35
C VAL A 303 13.22 -12.94 -7.45
N TYR A 304 13.31 -12.63 -6.16
CA TYR A 304 13.91 -13.52 -5.16
C TYR A 304 13.29 -14.93 -5.19
N GLU A 305 11.96 -15.06 -5.21
CA GLU A 305 11.28 -16.36 -5.29
C GLU A 305 11.64 -17.11 -6.58
N GLN A 306 11.60 -16.40 -7.72
CA GLN A 306 11.92 -16.98 -9.03
C GLN A 306 13.38 -17.45 -9.08
N GLN A 307 14.34 -16.61 -8.69
CA GLN A 307 15.76 -16.95 -8.73
C GLN A 307 16.07 -18.06 -7.71
N LYS A 308 15.50 -18.04 -6.49
CA LYS A 308 15.63 -19.14 -5.51
C LYS A 308 15.16 -20.47 -6.10
N SER A 309 13.98 -20.52 -6.71
CA SER A 309 13.47 -21.74 -7.35
C SER A 309 14.36 -22.25 -8.48
N VAL A 310 14.92 -21.35 -9.30
CA VAL A 310 15.80 -21.73 -10.43
C VAL A 310 17.17 -22.21 -9.95
N PHE A 311 17.77 -21.56 -8.96
CA PHE A 311 19.04 -21.99 -8.39
C PHE A 311 18.90 -23.32 -7.63
N SER A 312 17.85 -23.51 -6.83
CA SER A 312 17.52 -24.80 -6.20
C SER A 312 17.39 -25.92 -7.23
N GLU A 313 16.52 -25.76 -8.24
CA GLU A 313 16.28 -26.80 -9.26
C GLU A 313 17.56 -27.19 -10.03
N TYR A 314 18.52 -26.26 -10.17
CA TYR A 314 19.78 -26.49 -10.87
C TYR A 314 20.86 -27.12 -9.97
N PHE A 315 21.10 -26.56 -8.79
CA PHE A 315 22.28 -26.86 -7.98
C PHE A 315 22.10 -27.98 -6.94
N GLU A 316 20.88 -28.24 -6.46
CA GLU A 316 20.62 -29.36 -5.53
C GLU A 316 20.94 -30.70 -6.21
N LYS A 317 20.66 -30.81 -7.51
CA LYS A 317 21.01 -31.98 -8.36
C LYS A 317 22.51 -32.15 -8.58
N LEU A 318 23.31 -31.12 -8.29
CA LEU A 318 24.78 -31.14 -8.33
C LEU A 318 25.39 -31.35 -6.93
N GLY A 319 24.57 -31.54 -5.89
CA GLY A 319 25.01 -31.79 -4.52
C GLY A 319 25.33 -30.53 -3.70
N TYR A 320 24.99 -29.33 -4.19
CA TYR A 320 25.16 -28.09 -3.45
C TYR A 320 23.90 -27.73 -2.65
N SER A 321 24.11 -27.15 -1.47
CA SER A 321 23.04 -26.66 -0.61
C SER A 321 22.61 -25.24 -1.02
N VAL A 322 21.32 -25.05 -1.29
CA VAL A 322 20.73 -23.78 -1.73
C VAL A 322 19.74 -23.29 -0.69
N ALA A 323 20.02 -22.13 -0.11
CA ALA A 323 19.08 -21.38 0.70
C ALA A 323 18.65 -20.09 0.02
N GLY A 324 17.67 -19.43 0.63
CA GLY A 324 17.43 -18.04 0.34
C GLY A 324 16.63 -17.39 1.45
N ILE A 325 16.91 -16.11 1.68
CA ILE A 325 16.29 -15.28 2.70
C ILE A 325 15.73 -14.01 2.02
N ALA A 326 14.41 -13.82 2.11
CA ALA A 326 13.77 -12.52 1.96
C ALA A 326 13.22 -12.08 3.31
N GLY A 327 12.68 -10.85 3.41
CA GLY A 327 12.17 -10.31 4.68
C GLY A 327 11.28 -11.30 5.42
N ALA A 328 10.39 -11.98 4.68
CA ALA A 328 9.51 -13.06 5.14
C ALA A 328 10.14 -14.24 5.90
N THR A 329 11.45 -14.46 5.83
CA THR A 329 12.09 -15.72 6.27
C THR A 329 13.20 -15.56 7.32
N VAL A 330 13.35 -14.36 7.89
CA VAL A 330 14.46 -14.03 8.81
C VAL A 330 14.27 -14.59 10.24
N GLU A 331 13.01 -14.77 10.68
CA GLU A 331 12.66 -15.07 12.08
C GLU A 331 13.12 -16.45 12.56
N ASN A 332 12.83 -17.48 11.75
CA ASN A 332 12.83 -18.87 12.22
C ASN A 332 14.23 -19.50 12.31
N VAL A 333 15.26 -18.89 11.70
CA VAL A 333 16.64 -19.37 11.71
C VAL A 333 17.61 -18.18 11.61
N PRO A 334 18.62 -18.04 12.48
CA PRO A 334 19.60 -16.96 12.40
C PRO A 334 20.28 -16.89 11.02
N VAL A 335 20.33 -15.68 10.43
CA VAL A 335 20.93 -15.44 9.11
C VAL A 335 22.35 -15.97 9.01
N LYS A 336 23.16 -15.79 10.06
CA LYS A 336 24.51 -16.37 10.17
C LYS A 336 24.52 -17.89 9.96
N TYR A 337 23.62 -18.62 10.61
CA TYR A 337 23.53 -20.08 10.47
C TYR A 337 23.11 -20.48 9.04
N ILE A 338 22.18 -19.75 8.42
CA ILE A 338 21.81 -19.99 7.01
C ILE A 338 23.01 -19.76 6.09
N VAL A 339 23.73 -18.64 6.27
CA VAL A 339 24.92 -18.31 5.47
C VAL A 339 26.03 -19.33 5.68
N GLU A 340 26.33 -19.74 6.90
CA GLU A 340 27.38 -20.72 7.20
C GLU A 340 27.09 -22.09 6.55
N ASN A 341 25.88 -22.62 6.73
CA ASN A 341 25.54 -24.00 6.34
C ASN A 341 25.14 -24.20 4.87
N ASN A 342 25.00 -23.13 4.08
CA ASN A 342 24.62 -23.23 2.66
C ASN A 342 25.75 -22.81 1.71
N ASP A 343 25.86 -23.48 0.56
CA ASP A 343 26.85 -23.17 -0.48
C ASP A 343 26.38 -21.98 -1.36
N ILE A 344 25.06 -21.87 -1.58
CA ILE A 344 24.43 -20.79 -2.34
C ILE A 344 23.31 -20.16 -1.51
N ILE A 345 23.27 -18.82 -1.44
CA ILE A 345 22.23 -18.06 -0.74
C ILE A 345 21.64 -16.98 -1.65
N VAL A 346 20.34 -17.06 -1.94
CA VAL A 346 19.61 -15.97 -2.63
C VAL A 346 19.07 -14.98 -1.58
N LEU A 347 19.35 -13.68 -1.71
CA LEU A 347 19.00 -12.65 -0.73
C LEU A 347 18.26 -11.45 -1.34
N THR A 348 17.31 -10.88 -0.59
CA THR A 348 16.97 -9.46 -0.73
C THR A 348 18.04 -8.61 -0.03
N PRO A 349 18.66 -7.62 -0.71
CA PRO A 349 19.94 -7.04 -0.29
C PRO A 349 19.92 -6.32 1.07
N GLN A 350 18.79 -5.73 1.47
CA GLN A 350 18.67 -5.04 2.76
C GLN A 350 18.95 -5.96 3.96
N ILE A 351 18.70 -7.27 3.85
CA ILE A 351 19.00 -8.23 4.93
C ILE A 351 20.50 -8.25 5.23
N LEU A 352 21.33 -8.28 4.18
CA LEU A 352 22.77 -8.25 4.35
C LEU A 352 23.25 -6.88 4.85
N VAL A 353 22.62 -5.78 4.44
CA VAL A 353 22.89 -4.44 5.01
C VAL A 353 22.60 -4.39 6.50
N ASN A 354 21.48 -4.96 6.96
CA ASN A 354 21.16 -5.06 8.40
C ASN A 354 22.23 -5.90 9.12
N ASN A 355 22.52 -7.10 8.62
CA ASN A 355 23.44 -8.05 9.24
C ASN A 355 24.92 -7.62 9.24
N LEU A 356 25.33 -6.75 8.33
CA LEU A 356 26.65 -6.08 8.33
C LEU A 356 26.69 -4.89 9.31
N LYS A 357 25.54 -4.28 9.60
CA LYS A 357 25.40 -3.14 10.53
C LYS A 357 25.30 -3.59 11.99
N ASP A 358 24.59 -4.69 12.26
CA ASP A 358 24.47 -5.27 13.60
C ASP A 358 25.65 -6.19 13.99
N GLY A 359 26.44 -6.64 13.00
CA GLY A 359 27.64 -7.48 13.21
C GLY A 359 27.38 -8.98 13.16
N THR A 360 26.15 -9.43 12.90
CA THR A 360 25.78 -10.85 12.72
C THR A 360 26.58 -11.51 11.59
N ILE A 361 26.86 -10.76 10.52
CA ILE A 361 27.83 -11.09 9.48
C ILE A 361 29.00 -10.09 9.61
N PRO A 362 30.17 -10.49 10.14
CA PRO A 362 31.23 -9.53 10.50
C PRO A 362 32.08 -9.06 9.31
N SER A 363 32.06 -9.77 8.18
CA SER A 363 32.79 -9.41 6.96
C SER A 363 32.15 -10.08 5.73
N LEU A 364 32.32 -9.46 4.56
CA LEU A 364 31.92 -10.05 3.27
C LEU A 364 32.81 -11.21 2.82
N SER A 365 33.96 -11.45 3.46
CA SER A 365 34.86 -12.60 3.23
C SER A 365 34.24 -13.97 3.55
N VAL A 366 33.05 -14.00 4.16
CA VAL A 366 32.23 -15.22 4.25
C VAL A 366 31.75 -15.70 2.87
N PHE A 367 31.63 -14.79 1.90
CA PHE A 367 31.30 -15.08 0.51
C PHE A 367 32.58 -15.12 -0.34
N THR A 368 32.50 -15.85 -1.45
CA THR A 368 33.56 -15.93 -2.47
C THR A 368 33.12 -15.39 -3.83
N LEU A 369 31.82 -15.26 -4.06
CA LEU A 369 31.20 -14.64 -5.24
C LEU A 369 29.90 -13.94 -4.84
N MET A 370 29.76 -12.68 -5.24
CA MET A 370 28.56 -11.86 -5.11
C MET A 370 27.97 -11.58 -6.50
N ILE A 371 26.71 -11.96 -6.72
CA ILE A 371 25.99 -11.71 -7.97
C ILE A 371 24.87 -10.70 -7.72
N PHE A 372 24.88 -9.56 -8.42
CA PHE A 372 23.90 -8.48 -8.29
C PHE A 372 22.98 -8.45 -9.53
N ASP A 373 21.69 -8.79 -9.37
CA ASP A 373 20.70 -8.68 -10.45
C ASP A 373 20.19 -7.23 -10.60
N GLU A 374 19.99 -6.77 -11.84
CA GLU A 374 19.81 -5.36 -12.22
C GLU A 374 20.76 -4.38 -11.48
N CYS A 375 22.07 -4.65 -11.64
CA CYS A 375 23.17 -4.03 -10.90
C CYS A 375 23.36 -2.52 -11.10
N HIS A 376 22.70 -1.88 -12.07
CA HIS A 376 22.70 -0.42 -12.23
C HIS A 376 22.12 0.32 -11.00
N ASN A 377 21.38 -0.39 -10.15
CA ASN A 377 20.92 0.10 -8.85
C ASN A 377 22.05 0.27 -7.81
N THR A 378 23.30 -0.01 -8.15
CA THR A 378 24.48 0.23 -7.28
C THR A 378 24.88 1.72 -7.33
N TYR A 379 23.98 2.59 -6.84
CA TYR A 379 24.14 4.03 -6.86
C TYR A 379 23.43 4.71 -5.67
N LYS A 380 23.89 5.91 -5.30
CA LYS A 380 23.42 6.68 -4.12
C LYS A 380 23.41 5.81 -2.85
N GLN A 381 22.21 5.50 -2.33
CA GLN A 381 21.98 4.94 -1.00
C GLN A 381 21.13 3.65 -1.04
N HIS A 382 20.95 3.09 -2.25
CA HIS A 382 20.33 1.79 -2.47
C HIS A 382 21.11 0.68 -1.75
N PRO A 383 20.47 -0.39 -1.23
CA PRO A 383 21.13 -1.44 -0.47
C PRO A 383 22.37 -2.06 -1.14
N TYR A 384 22.39 -2.21 -2.48
CA TYR A 384 23.59 -2.66 -3.21
C TYR A 384 24.80 -1.76 -2.97
N ASN A 385 24.62 -0.43 -3.02
CA ASN A 385 25.72 0.51 -2.84
C ASN A 385 26.22 0.50 -1.39
N LYS A 386 25.31 0.27 -0.42
CA LYS A 386 25.67 0.06 0.99
C LYS A 386 26.51 -1.20 1.20
N ILE A 387 26.13 -2.34 0.60
CA ILE A 387 26.95 -3.57 0.61
C ILE A 387 28.32 -3.29 -0.01
N MET A 388 28.37 -2.60 -1.14
CA MET A 388 29.63 -2.27 -1.80
C MET A 388 30.48 -1.23 -1.04
N PHE A 389 29.89 -0.39 -0.18
CA PHE A 389 30.68 0.43 0.76
C PHE A 389 31.47 -0.46 1.73
N TYR A 390 30.85 -1.45 2.38
CA TYR A 390 31.58 -2.41 3.23
C TYR A 390 32.70 -3.15 2.47
N TYR A 391 32.43 -3.59 1.23
CA TYR A 391 33.44 -4.20 0.37
C TYR A 391 34.63 -3.25 0.10
N LEU A 392 34.35 -1.99 -0.28
CA LEU A 392 35.38 -1.01 -0.61
C LEU A 392 36.11 -0.50 0.65
N ASP A 393 35.44 -0.45 1.79
CA ASP A 393 36.04 -0.11 3.09
C ASP A 393 37.02 -1.20 3.54
N GLN A 394 36.70 -2.49 3.35
CA GLN A 394 37.65 -3.59 3.56
C GLN A 394 38.82 -3.54 2.55
N LYS A 395 38.51 -3.31 1.26
CA LYS A 395 39.51 -3.22 0.18
C LYS A 395 40.53 -2.09 0.37
N LEU A 396 40.07 -0.90 0.73
CA LEU A 396 40.89 0.31 0.87
C LEU A 396 41.45 0.49 2.28
N GLY A 397 40.83 -0.12 3.30
CA GLY A 397 41.27 -0.08 4.69
C GLY A 397 42.49 -0.95 5.02
N GLY A 398 43.00 -1.72 4.05
CA GLY A 398 44.22 -2.52 4.21
C GLY A 398 44.03 -3.84 4.98
N SER A 399 42.82 -4.39 5.03
CA SER A 399 42.63 -5.76 5.52
C SER A 399 43.30 -6.79 4.59
N SER A 400 43.85 -7.85 5.18
CA SER A 400 44.33 -9.04 4.49
C SER A 400 43.23 -10.04 4.12
N ASP A 401 41.99 -9.83 4.57
CA ASP A 401 40.89 -10.78 4.42
C ASP A 401 40.42 -10.86 2.95
N PRO A 402 40.25 -12.08 2.37
CA PRO A 402 39.96 -12.25 0.95
C PRO A 402 38.57 -11.71 0.61
N LEU A 403 38.49 -10.87 -0.43
CA LEU A 403 37.23 -10.33 -0.92
C LEU A 403 36.56 -11.28 -1.94
N PRO A 404 35.22 -11.37 -1.96
CA PRO A 404 34.49 -12.12 -2.98
C PRO A 404 34.66 -11.50 -4.36
N GLN A 405 34.61 -12.32 -5.42
CA GLN A 405 34.42 -11.82 -6.77
C GLN A 405 33.05 -11.12 -6.91
N VAL A 406 32.98 -10.02 -7.68
CA VAL A 406 31.74 -9.27 -7.91
C VAL A 406 31.28 -9.39 -9.36
N VAL A 407 30.04 -9.86 -9.55
CA VAL A 407 29.39 -9.95 -10.87
C VAL A 407 28.09 -9.17 -10.85
N GLY A 408 28.03 -8.08 -11.62
CA GLY A 408 26.79 -7.35 -11.87
C GLY A 408 26.09 -7.84 -13.14
N MET A 409 24.76 -7.89 -13.15
CA MET A 409 23.95 -8.18 -14.34
C MET A 409 22.95 -7.07 -14.61
N THR A 410 22.76 -6.64 -15.86
CA THR A 410 21.69 -5.68 -16.20
C THR A 410 21.31 -5.68 -17.68
N ALA A 411 20.14 -5.12 -18.02
CA ALA A 411 19.76 -4.74 -19.38
C ALA A 411 20.38 -3.40 -19.85
N SER A 412 20.76 -2.50 -18.93
CA SER A 412 21.35 -1.19 -19.24
C SER A 412 22.12 -0.65 -18.05
N VAL A 413 23.35 -0.17 -18.27
CA VAL A 413 24.14 0.52 -17.25
C VAL A 413 23.70 1.98 -17.02
N GLY A 414 22.94 2.54 -17.96
CA GLY A 414 22.53 3.96 -17.95
C GLY A 414 23.67 4.95 -18.21
N VAL A 415 23.31 6.23 -18.27
CA VAL A 415 24.25 7.38 -18.40
C VAL A 415 23.90 8.53 -17.45
N GLY A 416 22.99 8.32 -16.49
CA GLY A 416 22.48 9.37 -15.61
C GLY A 416 21.97 10.60 -16.36
N ASP A 417 22.38 11.78 -15.89
CA ASP A 417 22.02 13.07 -16.48
C ASP A 417 22.98 13.55 -17.59
N ALA A 418 23.92 12.71 -18.05
CA ALA A 418 24.91 13.04 -19.08
C ALA A 418 24.30 13.59 -20.38
N LYS A 419 25.02 14.52 -21.00
CA LYS A 419 24.67 15.22 -22.25
C LYS A 419 25.57 14.84 -23.42
N ASN A 420 26.76 14.30 -23.14
CA ASN A 420 27.77 13.90 -24.11
C ASN A 420 28.46 12.59 -23.71
N THR A 421 29.18 11.99 -24.64
CA THR A 421 29.79 10.66 -24.51
C THR A 421 30.90 10.60 -23.45
N ASP A 422 31.57 11.71 -23.14
CA ASP A 422 32.57 11.77 -22.06
C ASP A 422 31.92 11.77 -20.67
N GLU A 423 30.88 12.58 -20.44
CA GLU A 423 30.05 12.52 -19.23
C GLU A 423 29.43 11.13 -19.01
N ALA A 424 29.02 10.45 -20.10
CA ALA A 424 28.52 9.08 -20.04
C ALA A 424 29.62 8.05 -19.73
N VAL A 425 30.84 8.23 -20.26
CA VAL A 425 32.01 7.42 -19.86
C VAL A 425 32.31 7.62 -18.37
N GLU A 426 32.23 8.84 -17.84
CA GLU A 426 32.41 9.09 -16.40
C GLU A 426 31.33 8.44 -15.54
N TYR A 427 30.05 8.54 -15.93
CA TYR A 427 28.95 7.89 -15.24
C TYR A 427 29.14 6.35 -15.18
N ILE A 428 29.50 5.74 -16.30
CA ILE A 428 29.74 4.29 -16.38
C ILE A 428 31.01 3.90 -15.60
N CYS A 429 32.07 4.73 -15.62
CA CYS A 429 33.23 4.55 -14.74
C CYS A 429 32.84 4.55 -13.26
N LYS A 430 31.93 5.44 -12.82
CA LYS A 430 31.46 5.47 -11.42
C LYS A 430 30.68 4.22 -11.03
N LEU A 431 29.82 3.70 -11.90
CA LEU A 431 29.13 2.40 -11.67
C LEU A 431 30.13 1.24 -11.60
N CYS A 432 31.13 1.21 -12.49
CA CYS A 432 32.20 0.21 -12.47
C CYS A 432 33.04 0.31 -11.19
N ALA A 433 33.34 1.52 -10.72
CA ALA A 433 34.08 1.75 -9.48
C ALA A 433 33.29 1.28 -8.25
N ALA A 434 31.99 1.57 -8.20
CA ALA A 434 31.10 1.13 -7.12
C ALA A 434 30.96 -0.41 -7.05
N LEU A 435 30.92 -1.10 -8.19
CA LEU A 435 30.88 -2.58 -8.27
C LEU A 435 32.28 -3.24 -8.31
N ASP A 436 33.36 -2.47 -8.17
CA ASP A 436 34.74 -2.90 -8.36
C ASP A 436 35.01 -3.70 -9.65
N ALA A 437 34.25 -3.41 -10.71
CA ALA A 437 34.19 -4.17 -11.94
C ALA A 437 35.19 -3.67 -12.98
N SER A 438 36.26 -4.44 -13.20
CA SER A 438 37.30 -4.13 -14.18
C SER A 438 36.98 -4.57 -15.62
N VAL A 439 35.82 -5.19 -15.85
CA VAL A 439 35.35 -5.58 -17.19
C VAL A 439 33.85 -5.27 -17.34
N ILE A 440 33.47 -4.74 -18.51
CA ILE A 440 32.07 -4.71 -18.96
C ILE A 440 31.93 -5.77 -20.06
N ALA A 441 31.16 -6.83 -19.79
CA ALA A 441 30.85 -7.88 -20.76
C ALA A 441 29.58 -7.54 -21.55
N THR A 442 29.70 -7.59 -22.87
CA THR A 442 28.61 -7.45 -23.85
C THR A 442 28.81 -8.47 -24.95
N VAL A 443 27.75 -8.88 -25.66
CA VAL A 443 27.88 -9.73 -26.85
C VAL A 443 28.49 -8.93 -27.99
N LYS A 444 29.49 -9.51 -28.67
CA LYS A 444 30.21 -8.96 -29.82
C LYS A 444 30.41 -10.00 -30.91
N GLU A 445 31.02 -11.14 -30.54
CA GLU A 445 31.36 -12.22 -31.47
C GLU A 445 30.11 -12.97 -31.94
N ASN A 446 29.15 -13.17 -31.03
CA ASN A 446 27.93 -13.96 -31.27
C ASN A 446 26.69 -13.05 -31.39
N LEU A 447 26.84 -11.85 -31.96
CA LEU A 447 25.77 -10.85 -32.07
C LEU A 447 24.59 -11.34 -32.94
N GLU A 448 24.89 -12.10 -34.00
CA GLU A 448 23.88 -12.68 -34.90
C GLU A 448 23.01 -13.73 -34.15
N GLU A 449 23.64 -14.67 -33.42
CA GLU A 449 22.93 -15.65 -32.56
C GLU A 449 22.02 -14.95 -31.53
N LEU A 450 22.45 -13.82 -30.95
CA LEU A 450 21.62 -13.04 -30.04
C LEU A 450 20.41 -12.41 -30.75
N GLN A 451 20.59 -11.87 -31.96
CA GLN A 451 19.55 -11.17 -32.72
C GLN A 451 18.47 -12.10 -33.27
N GLU A 452 18.79 -13.36 -33.59
CA GLU A 452 17.79 -14.37 -33.97
C GLU A 452 16.84 -14.74 -32.82
N ILE A 453 17.29 -14.57 -31.56
CA ILE A 453 16.61 -15.06 -30.36
C ILE A 453 15.93 -13.93 -29.57
N VAL A 454 16.56 -12.75 -29.52
CA VAL A 454 16.06 -11.59 -28.75
C VAL A 454 15.70 -10.45 -29.70
N TYR A 455 14.49 -10.54 -30.25
CA TYR A 455 13.92 -9.47 -31.06
C TYR A 455 13.83 -8.18 -30.24
N THR A 456 14.49 -7.13 -30.74
CA THR A 456 14.38 -5.77 -30.20
C THR A 456 13.39 -5.00 -31.06
N PRO A 457 12.19 -4.68 -30.56
CA PRO A 457 11.14 -4.05 -31.36
C PRO A 457 11.53 -2.63 -31.71
N GLN A 458 11.20 -2.20 -32.94
CA GLN A 458 11.29 -0.79 -33.30
C GLN A 458 10.32 0.01 -32.41
N LYS A 459 10.78 1.16 -31.93
CA LYS A 459 9.97 2.08 -31.11
C LYS A 459 9.37 3.17 -31.99
N ILE A 460 8.05 3.29 -31.98
CA ILE A 460 7.29 4.20 -32.84
C ILE A 460 6.47 5.13 -31.94
N SER A 461 6.65 6.44 -32.11
CA SER A 461 5.90 7.47 -31.38
C SER A 461 4.70 7.94 -32.22
N ARG A 462 3.48 7.60 -31.80
CA ARG A 462 2.22 8.05 -32.42
C ARG A 462 1.67 9.21 -31.59
N ARG A 463 1.80 10.43 -32.12
CA ARG A 463 1.15 11.61 -31.54
C ARG A 463 -0.36 11.53 -31.80
N VAL A 464 -1.15 11.76 -30.76
CA VAL A 464 -2.61 11.82 -30.83
C VAL A 464 -3.12 13.20 -30.39
N GLU A 465 -4.38 13.51 -30.68
CA GLU A 465 -4.99 14.76 -30.22
C GLU A 465 -5.63 14.57 -28.83
N SER A 466 -5.71 15.66 -28.05
CA SER A 466 -6.61 15.75 -26.89
C SER A 466 -7.98 16.24 -27.36
N ARG A 467 -9.02 16.10 -26.52
CA ARG A 467 -10.37 16.62 -26.87
C ARG A 467 -10.32 18.14 -27.10
N THR A 468 -10.98 18.59 -28.16
CA THR A 468 -11.09 20.02 -28.54
C THR A 468 -12.04 20.78 -27.61
N THR A 469 -13.14 20.16 -27.22
CA THR A 469 -14.06 20.62 -26.16
C THR A 469 -13.94 19.69 -24.94
N ASN A 470 -14.07 20.23 -23.73
CA ASN A 470 -14.03 19.43 -22.51
C ASN A 470 -14.91 20.08 -21.43
N GLU A 471 -16.22 19.96 -21.59
CA GLU A 471 -17.22 20.56 -20.69
C GLU A 471 -17.11 20.01 -19.26
N PHE A 472 -16.77 18.72 -19.13
CA PHE A 472 -16.42 18.10 -17.85
C PHE A 472 -15.27 18.84 -17.17
N LYS A 473 -14.18 19.16 -17.89
CA LYS A 473 -13.09 19.98 -17.36
C LYS A 473 -13.55 21.38 -16.99
N CYS A 474 -14.46 22.00 -17.74
CA CYS A 474 -15.03 23.31 -17.40
C CYS A 474 -15.80 23.28 -16.06
N ILE A 475 -16.68 22.30 -15.86
CA ILE A 475 -17.49 22.15 -14.63
C ILE A 475 -16.61 21.82 -13.42
N ILE A 476 -15.71 20.85 -13.53
CA ILE A 476 -14.80 20.50 -12.42
C ILE A 476 -13.84 21.66 -12.12
N SER A 477 -13.32 22.37 -13.14
CA SER A 477 -12.53 23.60 -12.92
C SER A 477 -13.34 24.71 -12.25
N GLN A 478 -14.65 24.77 -12.45
CA GLN A 478 -15.53 25.73 -11.78
C GLN A 478 -15.72 25.36 -10.30
N LEU A 479 -16.01 24.08 -9.98
CA LEU A 479 -16.03 23.59 -8.60
C LEU A 479 -14.68 23.81 -7.89
N MET A 480 -13.56 23.68 -8.60
CA MET A 480 -12.23 24.00 -8.06
C MET A 480 -12.05 25.51 -7.79
N ARG A 481 -12.47 26.40 -8.70
CA ARG A 481 -12.46 27.86 -8.44
C ARG A 481 -13.32 28.24 -7.25
N GLU A 482 -14.51 27.66 -7.11
CA GLU A 482 -15.38 27.88 -5.95
C GLU A 482 -14.74 27.37 -4.66
N THR A 483 -14.13 26.18 -4.69
CA THR A 483 -13.43 25.61 -3.53
C THR A 483 -12.18 26.43 -3.14
N GLU A 484 -11.42 26.96 -4.10
CA GLU A 484 -10.34 27.93 -3.83
C GLU A 484 -10.88 29.26 -3.27
N SER A 485 -12.06 29.71 -3.71
CA SER A 485 -12.70 30.92 -3.18
C SER A 485 -13.15 30.75 -1.73
N LEU A 486 -13.72 29.59 -1.38
CA LEU A 486 -14.05 29.23 0.01
C LEU A 486 -12.80 29.13 0.89
N ALA A 487 -11.71 28.55 0.38
CA ALA A 487 -10.42 28.53 1.08
C ALA A 487 -9.85 29.93 1.32
N LYS A 488 -9.97 30.85 0.34
CA LYS A 488 -9.58 32.26 0.48
C LYS A 488 -10.48 33.03 1.46
N GLY A 489 -11.77 32.69 1.52
CA GLY A 489 -12.69 33.23 2.54
C GLY A 489 -12.35 32.79 3.97
N VAL A 490 -11.56 31.72 4.15
CA VAL A 490 -10.98 31.32 5.44
C VAL A 490 -9.60 31.95 5.65
N PHE A 491 -8.76 32.05 4.61
CA PHE A 491 -7.42 32.64 4.71
C PHE A 491 -7.05 33.40 3.43
N GLU A 492 -7.11 34.73 3.49
CA GLU A 492 -6.99 35.63 2.33
C GLU A 492 -5.65 35.47 1.60
N GLU A 493 -4.55 35.33 2.33
CA GLU A 493 -3.19 35.17 1.78
C GLU A 493 -2.87 33.77 1.22
N LEU A 494 -3.87 32.94 0.88
CA LEU A 494 -3.70 31.56 0.40
C LEU A 494 -2.68 31.43 -0.75
N GLU A 495 -2.63 32.43 -1.62
CA GLU A 495 -1.68 32.51 -2.75
C GLU A 495 -0.22 32.62 -2.30
N ASN A 496 0.04 33.33 -1.20
CA ASN A 496 1.39 33.59 -0.68
C ASN A 496 2.03 32.34 -0.04
N LEU A 497 1.22 31.33 0.29
CA LEU A 497 1.65 30.10 0.97
C LEU A 497 2.47 29.14 0.08
N SER A 498 2.52 29.36 -1.23
CA SER A 498 3.28 28.53 -2.17
C SER A 498 4.11 29.37 -3.12
N LYS A 499 5.31 28.87 -3.47
CA LYS A 499 6.19 29.48 -4.48
C LYS A 499 5.82 29.07 -5.91
N ILE A 500 4.76 28.26 -6.09
CA ILE A 500 4.34 27.73 -7.40
C ILE A 500 3.37 28.72 -8.06
N GLN A 501 3.94 29.64 -8.84
CA GLN A 501 3.18 30.53 -9.73
C GLN A 501 2.64 29.80 -10.96
N ASN A 502 1.57 30.33 -11.56
CA ASN A 502 0.91 29.82 -12.77
C ASN A 502 0.54 28.33 -12.65
N ARG A 503 -0.33 27.99 -11.69
CA ARG A 503 -0.89 26.64 -11.53
C ARG A 503 -2.10 26.45 -12.46
N GLU A 504 -2.28 25.24 -12.97
CA GLU A 504 -3.40 24.87 -13.84
C GLU A 504 -4.09 23.60 -13.33
N PHE A 505 -5.41 23.56 -13.35
CA PHE A 505 -6.18 22.42 -12.88
C PHE A 505 -6.00 21.17 -13.76
N GLY A 506 -5.88 20.00 -13.11
CA GLY A 506 -5.61 18.72 -13.77
C GLY A 506 -4.13 18.49 -14.07
N THR A 507 -3.22 19.00 -13.23
CA THR A 507 -1.77 18.90 -13.44
C THR A 507 -1.01 18.43 -12.21
N GLN A 508 0.17 17.85 -12.45
CA GLN A 508 1.12 17.50 -11.40
C GLN A 508 1.63 18.72 -10.62
N LYS A 509 1.71 19.88 -11.28
CA LYS A 509 2.11 21.17 -10.71
C LYS A 509 1.06 21.70 -9.72
N TYR A 510 -0.22 21.49 -10.00
CA TYR A 510 -1.31 21.83 -9.08
C TYR A 510 -1.30 20.93 -7.83
N GLU A 511 -1.07 19.62 -7.97
CA GLU A 511 -0.88 18.74 -6.81
C GLU A 511 0.32 19.16 -5.95
N GLN A 512 1.43 19.60 -6.55
CA GLN A 512 2.58 20.14 -5.81
C GLN A 512 2.23 21.45 -5.08
N TRP A 513 1.39 22.31 -5.66
CA TRP A 513 0.87 23.51 -5.00
C TRP A 513 0.00 23.15 -3.78
N ILE A 514 -0.94 22.19 -3.93
CA ILE A 514 -1.73 21.65 -2.81
C ILE A 514 -0.83 21.17 -1.66
N VAL A 515 0.22 20.41 -1.97
CA VAL A 515 1.16 19.87 -0.97
C VAL A 515 1.95 20.98 -0.26
N GLN A 516 2.33 22.05 -0.97
CA GLN A 516 2.97 23.22 -0.35
C GLN A 516 2.01 24.01 0.55
N VAL A 517 0.82 24.34 0.05
CA VAL A 517 -0.22 25.03 0.82
C VAL A 517 -0.55 24.25 2.09
N HIS A 518 -0.86 22.95 1.98
CA HIS A 518 -1.12 22.09 3.14
C HIS A 518 0.04 22.04 4.14
N LYS A 519 1.31 22.08 3.69
CA LYS A 519 2.47 22.17 4.59
C LYS A 519 2.54 23.52 5.32
N ALA A 520 2.24 24.63 4.63
CA ALA A 520 2.22 25.97 5.21
C ALA A 520 1.03 26.19 6.17
N CYS A 521 -0.17 25.71 5.80
CA CYS A 521 -1.37 25.67 6.65
C CYS A 521 -1.12 24.92 7.97
N ARG A 522 -0.19 23.96 7.98
CA ARG A 522 0.20 23.26 9.21
C ARG A 522 1.21 23.99 10.09
N THR A 523 1.77 25.13 9.67
CA THR A 523 2.81 25.85 10.42
C THR A 523 2.50 27.33 10.71
N PHE A 524 1.46 27.92 10.11
CA PHE A 524 0.97 29.23 10.57
C PHE A 524 0.33 29.13 11.96
N GLN A 525 0.27 30.27 12.63
CA GLN A 525 -0.17 30.42 14.01
C GLN A 525 -1.09 31.62 14.12
N LEU A 526 -2.05 31.54 15.03
CA LEU A 526 -2.88 32.67 15.42
C LEU A 526 -2.80 32.87 16.95
N PRO A 527 -3.11 34.08 17.46
CA PRO A 527 -3.20 34.30 18.91
C PRO A 527 -4.28 33.45 19.56
N ASP A 528 -5.40 33.23 18.85
CA ASP A 528 -6.47 32.30 19.22
C ASP A 528 -6.15 30.90 18.67
N LYS A 529 -6.11 29.89 19.56
CA LYS A 529 -5.74 28.51 19.22
C LYS A 529 -6.93 27.65 18.79
N ASP A 530 -8.16 27.99 19.18
CA ASP A 530 -9.35 27.31 18.65
C ASP A 530 -9.67 27.81 17.25
N GLU A 531 -9.44 29.10 16.96
CA GLU A 531 -9.49 29.65 15.60
C GLU A 531 -8.34 29.12 14.73
N GLU A 532 -7.10 29.01 15.24
CA GLU A 532 -6.00 28.31 14.54
C GLU A 532 -6.41 26.88 14.16
N SER A 533 -7.01 26.15 15.11
CA SER A 533 -7.56 24.80 14.92
C SER A 533 -8.65 24.76 13.83
N ARG A 534 -9.65 25.66 13.91
CA ARG A 534 -10.79 25.74 12.98
C ARG A 534 -10.33 26.05 11.56
N MET A 535 -9.47 27.05 11.39
CA MET A 535 -8.92 27.45 10.10
C MET A 535 -8.01 26.37 9.50
N CYS A 536 -7.11 25.76 10.30
CA CYS A 536 -6.28 24.64 9.83
C CYS A 536 -7.13 23.48 9.31
N LYS A 537 -8.21 23.13 10.03
CA LYS A 537 -9.12 22.06 9.64
C LYS A 537 -9.86 22.38 8.34
N ALA A 538 -10.46 23.57 8.22
CA ALA A 538 -11.18 23.97 7.01
C ALA A 538 -10.25 23.99 5.77
N LEU A 539 -9.05 24.55 5.89
CA LEU A 539 -8.06 24.56 4.82
C LEU A 539 -7.58 23.14 4.44
N TYR A 540 -7.45 22.22 5.41
CA TYR A 540 -7.18 20.81 5.15
C TYR A 540 -8.28 20.15 4.30
N LEU A 541 -9.56 20.45 4.59
CA LEU A 541 -10.70 19.91 3.85
C LEU A 541 -10.75 20.44 2.43
N TYR A 542 -10.70 21.77 2.24
CA TYR A 542 -10.68 22.38 0.90
C TYR A 542 -9.52 21.86 0.04
N THR A 543 -8.30 21.83 0.58
CA THR A 543 -7.11 21.32 -0.15
C THR A 543 -7.22 19.82 -0.48
N SER A 544 -7.89 19.02 0.35
CA SER A 544 -8.16 17.60 0.08
C SER A 544 -9.19 17.41 -1.06
N HIS A 545 -10.27 18.19 -1.07
CA HIS A 545 -11.27 18.14 -2.16
C HIS A 545 -10.68 18.66 -3.48
N LEU A 546 -9.89 19.74 -3.45
CA LEU A 546 -9.15 20.24 -4.62
C LEU A 546 -8.22 19.18 -5.22
N ARG A 547 -7.61 18.33 -4.39
CA ARG A 547 -6.79 17.21 -4.90
C ARG A 547 -7.65 16.19 -5.64
N LYS A 548 -8.81 15.82 -5.09
CA LYS A 548 -9.73 14.86 -5.71
C LYS A 548 -10.30 15.36 -7.04
N TYR A 549 -10.62 16.65 -7.14
CA TYR A 549 -10.98 17.26 -8.43
C TYR A 549 -9.80 17.28 -9.42
N ASN A 550 -8.58 17.58 -8.97
CA ASN A 550 -7.38 17.54 -9.81
C ASN A 550 -7.09 16.11 -10.34
N ASP A 551 -7.20 15.09 -9.49
CA ASP A 551 -7.09 13.69 -9.87
C ASP A 551 -8.13 13.31 -10.94
N ALA A 552 -9.40 13.71 -10.74
CA ALA A 552 -10.50 13.44 -11.67
C ALA A 552 -10.28 14.12 -13.04
N LEU A 553 -9.69 15.32 -13.08
CA LEU A 553 -9.30 15.96 -14.34
C LEU A 553 -8.21 15.18 -15.08
N ILE A 554 -7.22 14.63 -14.35
CA ILE A 554 -6.16 13.78 -14.92
C ILE A 554 -6.74 12.45 -15.45
N ILE A 555 -7.70 11.85 -14.73
CA ILE A 555 -8.43 10.67 -15.21
C ILE A 555 -9.21 11.03 -16.48
N SER A 556 -9.97 12.12 -16.48
CA SER A 556 -10.78 12.55 -17.64
C SER A 556 -9.95 12.83 -18.89
N GLU A 557 -8.77 13.44 -18.76
CA GLU A 557 -7.85 13.72 -19.87
C GLU A 557 -7.28 12.45 -20.54
N HIS A 558 -7.12 11.36 -19.77
CA HIS A 558 -6.46 10.13 -20.24
C HIS A 558 -7.38 8.90 -20.34
N ALA A 559 -8.62 8.97 -19.83
CA ALA A 559 -9.62 7.90 -19.87
C ALA A 559 -11.01 8.47 -20.25
N GLN A 560 -12.11 7.83 -19.83
CA GLN A 560 -13.46 8.32 -20.06
C GLN A 560 -13.87 9.35 -18.97
N MET A 561 -14.80 10.24 -19.31
CA MET A 561 -15.38 11.18 -18.33
C MET A 561 -16.18 10.43 -17.25
N LYS A 562 -16.76 9.27 -17.60
CA LYS A 562 -17.42 8.33 -16.69
C LYS A 562 -16.50 7.86 -15.57
N ASP A 563 -15.25 7.45 -15.89
CA ASP A 563 -14.28 6.99 -14.88
C ASP A 563 -13.94 8.09 -13.86
N ALA A 564 -13.76 9.32 -14.37
CA ALA A 564 -13.50 10.49 -13.53
C ALA A 564 -14.69 10.86 -12.65
N LEU A 565 -15.92 10.70 -13.14
CA LEU A 565 -17.15 10.90 -12.38
C LEU A 565 -17.34 9.83 -11.31
N ASP A 566 -17.12 8.56 -11.64
CA ASP A 566 -17.22 7.43 -10.71
C ASP A 566 -16.16 7.54 -9.59
N TYR A 567 -14.94 8.00 -9.91
CA TYR A 567 -13.90 8.32 -8.91
C TYR A 567 -14.37 9.39 -7.91
N LEU A 568 -15.03 10.46 -8.37
CA LEU A 568 -15.58 11.49 -7.50
C LEU A 568 -16.80 10.99 -6.71
N LYS A 569 -17.73 10.26 -7.34
CA LYS A 569 -18.89 9.65 -6.67
C LYS A 569 -18.47 8.75 -5.51
N ASN A 570 -17.45 7.91 -5.72
CA ASN A 570 -16.90 7.05 -4.66
C ASN A 570 -16.27 7.88 -3.54
N PHE A 571 -15.47 8.91 -3.86
CA PHE A 571 -14.92 9.80 -2.84
C PHE A 571 -16.00 10.50 -2.00
N PHE A 572 -17.07 11.02 -2.63
CA PHE A 572 -18.19 11.63 -1.89
C PHE A 572 -19.11 10.60 -1.20
N LYS A 573 -19.03 9.31 -1.53
CA LYS A 573 -19.63 8.22 -0.73
C LYS A 573 -18.79 7.99 0.54
N ASP A 574 -17.47 7.89 0.40
CA ASP A 574 -16.53 7.71 1.52
C ASP A 574 -16.58 8.86 2.53
N VAL A 575 -16.68 10.11 2.07
CA VAL A 575 -16.83 11.30 2.93
C VAL A 575 -18.11 11.24 3.77
N ARG A 576 -19.23 10.78 3.21
CA ARG A 576 -20.50 10.60 3.95
C ARG A 576 -20.51 9.42 4.91
N ALA A 577 -19.64 8.42 4.68
CA ALA A 577 -19.43 7.30 5.60
C ALA A 577 -18.39 7.63 6.70
N ALA A 578 -17.71 8.77 6.61
CA ALA A 578 -16.84 9.31 7.65
C ALA A 578 -17.62 10.26 8.59
N GLY A 579 -16.90 10.96 9.47
CA GLY A 579 -17.47 12.18 10.07
C GLY A 579 -17.73 13.19 8.95
N PHE A 580 -18.92 13.79 8.95
CA PHE A 580 -19.46 14.57 7.83
C PHE A 580 -19.84 15.98 8.30
N ASP A 581 -18.83 16.86 8.43
CA ASP A 581 -19.03 18.19 9.02
C ASP A 581 -19.66 19.22 8.06
N GLU A 582 -19.97 20.42 8.57
CA GLU A 582 -20.64 21.49 7.80
C GLU A 582 -19.88 21.89 6.52
N THR A 583 -18.54 21.84 6.53
CA THR A 583 -17.71 22.14 5.36
C THR A 583 -17.77 20.99 4.35
N GLU A 584 -17.67 19.75 4.83
CA GLU A 584 -17.83 18.55 4.00
C GLU A 584 -19.25 18.45 3.40
N GLN A 585 -20.28 18.88 4.14
CA GLN A 585 -21.67 18.98 3.70
C GLN A 585 -21.85 20.01 2.57
N ASP A 586 -21.33 21.23 2.69
CA ASP A 586 -21.47 22.23 1.62
C ASP A 586 -20.69 21.85 0.36
N LEU A 587 -19.47 21.31 0.51
CA LEU A 587 -18.67 20.81 -0.61
C LEU A 587 -19.36 19.63 -1.32
N THR A 588 -20.04 18.75 -0.58
CA THR A 588 -20.83 17.64 -1.14
C THR A 588 -22.06 18.17 -1.88
N ARG A 589 -22.83 19.10 -1.27
CA ARG A 589 -24.00 19.74 -1.87
C ARG A 589 -23.67 20.43 -3.21
N ARG A 590 -22.54 21.13 -3.28
CA ARG A 590 -22.04 21.76 -4.53
C ARG A 590 -21.73 20.76 -5.63
N PHE A 591 -21.07 19.65 -5.28
CA PHE A 591 -20.80 18.57 -6.22
C PHE A 591 -22.11 17.93 -6.71
N GLU A 592 -23.02 17.60 -5.81
CA GLU A 592 -24.31 16.96 -6.12
C GLU A 592 -25.20 17.83 -7.02
N GLY A 593 -25.22 19.15 -6.80
CA GLY A 593 -25.85 20.12 -7.71
C GLY A 593 -25.29 20.14 -9.14
N LYS A 594 -24.14 19.49 -9.38
CA LYS A 594 -23.52 19.30 -10.70
C LYS A 594 -23.47 17.86 -11.19
N VAL A 595 -23.86 16.86 -10.39
CA VAL A 595 -23.81 15.44 -10.80
C VAL A 595 -24.65 15.17 -12.04
N GLN A 596 -25.90 15.63 -12.11
CA GLN A 596 -26.77 15.39 -13.27
C GLN A 596 -26.27 16.04 -14.59
N GLU A 597 -25.47 17.09 -14.49
CA GLU A 597 -24.85 17.78 -15.63
C GLU A 597 -23.62 16.98 -16.11
N LEU A 598 -22.76 16.58 -15.16
CA LEU A 598 -21.61 15.72 -15.40
C LEU A 598 -22.02 14.34 -15.94
N GLU A 599 -23.13 13.76 -15.47
CA GLU A 599 -23.66 12.48 -15.94
C GLU A 599 -24.04 12.54 -17.43
N LYS A 600 -24.82 13.55 -17.82
CA LYS A 600 -25.21 13.76 -19.24
C LYS A 600 -23.99 13.90 -20.14
N ILE A 601 -23.05 14.76 -19.76
CA ILE A 601 -21.79 14.98 -20.49
C ILE A 601 -20.96 13.69 -20.58
N SER A 602 -20.92 12.90 -19.50
CA SER A 602 -20.14 11.65 -19.44
C SER A 602 -20.70 10.49 -20.29
N MET A 603 -21.98 10.57 -20.68
CA MET A 603 -22.68 9.57 -21.49
C MET A 603 -22.88 10.01 -22.95
N ASP A 604 -22.49 11.24 -23.30
CA ASP A 604 -22.58 11.76 -24.67
C ASP A 604 -21.47 11.16 -25.56
N PRO A 605 -21.80 10.43 -26.66
CA PRO A 605 -20.80 9.85 -27.56
C PRO A 605 -19.89 10.88 -28.25
N SER A 606 -20.29 12.15 -28.36
CA SER A 606 -19.43 13.20 -28.91
C SER A 606 -18.24 13.56 -28.01
N ASN A 607 -18.31 13.21 -26.71
CA ASN A 607 -17.25 13.41 -25.72
C ASN A 607 -16.28 12.22 -25.58
N GLU A 608 -16.32 11.24 -26.51
CA GLU A 608 -15.34 10.15 -26.61
C GLU A 608 -13.88 10.69 -26.59
N ASN A 609 -12.96 9.96 -25.95
CA ASN A 609 -11.56 10.39 -25.88
C ASN A 609 -10.80 9.97 -27.16
N PRO A 610 -10.24 10.91 -27.96
CA PRO A 610 -9.46 10.56 -29.16
C PRO A 610 -8.30 9.62 -28.84
N LYS A 611 -7.66 9.77 -27.67
CA LYS A 611 -6.56 8.90 -27.23
C LYS A 611 -6.99 7.45 -27.04
N LEU A 612 -8.21 7.22 -26.53
CA LEU A 612 -8.80 5.88 -26.41
C LEU A 612 -9.26 5.35 -27.78
N LYS A 613 -9.67 6.22 -28.70
CA LYS A 613 -10.03 5.85 -30.08
C LYS A 613 -8.81 5.39 -30.88
N ASP A 614 -7.67 6.08 -30.76
CA ASP A 614 -6.39 5.63 -31.33
C ASP A 614 -5.89 4.33 -30.67
N LEU A 615 -6.00 4.21 -29.33
CA LEU A 615 -5.67 2.97 -28.62
C LEU A 615 -6.54 1.79 -29.08
N TYR A 616 -7.84 2.03 -29.29
CA TYR A 616 -8.78 1.07 -29.85
C TYR A 616 -8.38 0.65 -31.28
N LEU A 617 -8.02 1.60 -32.15
CA LEU A 617 -7.60 1.29 -33.52
C LEU A 617 -6.34 0.43 -33.53
N ILE A 618 -5.33 0.77 -32.72
CA ILE A 618 -4.10 -0.03 -32.56
C ILE A 618 -4.43 -1.46 -32.10
N LEU A 619 -5.28 -1.60 -31.09
CA LEU A 619 -5.66 -2.92 -30.57
C LEU A 619 -6.49 -3.71 -31.60
N GLN A 620 -7.37 -3.05 -32.37
CA GLN A 620 -8.12 -3.70 -33.44
C GLN A 620 -7.21 -4.14 -34.59
N GLU A 621 -6.29 -3.29 -35.04
CA GLU A 621 -5.36 -3.57 -36.15
C GLU A 621 -4.45 -4.76 -35.83
N GLU A 622 -3.79 -4.76 -34.67
CA GLU A 622 -2.82 -5.80 -34.30
C GLU A 622 -3.48 -7.16 -34.04
N TYR A 623 -4.61 -7.20 -33.32
CA TYR A 623 -5.33 -8.46 -33.05
C TYR A 623 -6.12 -8.99 -34.26
N HIS A 624 -6.45 -8.14 -35.24
CA HIS A 624 -7.02 -8.62 -36.51
C HIS A 624 -5.96 -9.31 -37.39
N VAL A 625 -4.70 -8.86 -37.32
CA VAL A 625 -3.57 -9.49 -38.01
C VAL A 625 -3.08 -10.75 -37.29
N SER A 626 -3.08 -10.77 -35.95
CA SER A 626 -2.59 -11.87 -35.12
C SER A 626 -3.45 -12.00 -33.84
N PRO A 627 -4.54 -12.79 -33.86
CA PRO A 627 -5.43 -12.96 -32.70
C PRO A 627 -4.74 -13.54 -31.46
N GLU A 628 -3.65 -14.29 -31.65
CA GLU A 628 -2.77 -14.83 -30.61
C GLU A 628 -1.80 -13.79 -29.99
N THR A 629 -1.88 -12.52 -30.41
CA THR A 629 -1.12 -11.40 -29.84
C THR A 629 -1.23 -11.35 -28.31
N LYS A 630 -0.09 -11.30 -27.63
CA LYS A 630 -0.01 -10.88 -26.23
C LYS A 630 0.48 -9.42 -26.13
N THR A 631 -0.29 -8.59 -25.44
CA THR A 631 -0.04 -7.15 -25.27
C THR A 631 0.30 -6.81 -23.82
N ILE A 632 1.24 -5.88 -23.62
CA ILE A 632 1.42 -5.19 -22.35
C ILE A 632 1.23 -3.67 -22.53
N LEU A 633 0.38 -3.09 -21.69
CA LEU A 633 -0.07 -1.69 -21.76
C LEU A 633 0.38 -0.95 -20.48
N PHE A 634 1.41 -0.11 -20.61
CA PHE A 634 1.96 0.68 -19.51
C PHE A 634 1.23 2.01 -19.36
N VAL A 635 0.83 2.34 -18.13
CA VAL A 635 0.14 3.59 -17.77
C VAL A 635 0.75 4.24 -16.52
N LYS A 636 0.59 5.56 -16.38
CA LYS A 636 1.18 6.37 -15.29
C LYS A 636 0.62 6.07 -13.89
N THR A 637 -0.67 5.75 -13.75
CA THR A 637 -1.34 5.70 -12.43
C THR A 637 -2.26 4.50 -12.31
N ARG A 638 -2.56 4.09 -11.07
CA ARG A 638 -3.46 2.95 -10.80
C ARG A 638 -4.90 3.23 -11.21
N ALA A 639 -5.41 4.44 -10.95
CA ALA A 639 -6.72 4.86 -11.41
C ALA A 639 -6.87 4.75 -12.94
N LEU A 640 -5.79 4.97 -13.71
CA LEU A 640 -5.81 4.73 -15.16
C LEU A 640 -5.71 3.25 -15.54
N VAL A 641 -5.11 2.37 -14.72
CA VAL A 641 -5.20 0.92 -14.90
C VAL A 641 -6.65 0.46 -14.73
N ASP A 642 -7.30 0.88 -13.65
CA ASP A 642 -8.67 0.51 -13.31
C ASP A 642 -9.67 1.05 -14.36
N ALA A 643 -9.50 2.31 -14.77
CA ALA A 643 -10.31 2.94 -15.81
C ALA A 643 -10.13 2.29 -17.19
N ILE A 644 -8.90 2.01 -17.63
CA ILE A 644 -8.66 1.39 -18.94
C ILE A 644 -9.10 -0.08 -18.93
N LYS A 645 -9.01 -0.80 -17.80
CA LYS A 645 -9.62 -2.12 -17.65
C LYS A 645 -11.14 -2.03 -17.89
N LYS A 646 -11.82 -1.14 -17.16
CA LYS A 646 -13.27 -0.93 -17.27
C LYS A 646 -13.68 -0.57 -18.70
N TRP A 647 -12.97 0.34 -19.35
CA TRP A 647 -13.19 0.72 -20.74
C TRP A 647 -13.04 -0.46 -21.73
N ILE A 648 -12.08 -1.37 -21.51
CA ILE A 648 -11.94 -2.58 -22.34
C ILE A 648 -13.11 -3.55 -22.10
N GLU A 649 -13.50 -3.78 -20.84
CA GLU A 649 -14.59 -4.71 -20.49
C GLU A 649 -15.99 -4.21 -20.90
N GLU A 650 -16.25 -2.90 -20.82
CA GLU A 650 -17.53 -2.30 -21.23
C GLU A 650 -17.64 -2.10 -22.76
N ASN A 651 -16.52 -2.06 -23.49
CA ASN A 651 -16.52 -1.84 -24.94
C ASN A 651 -16.72 -3.15 -25.71
N SER A 652 -17.95 -3.39 -26.19
CA SER A 652 -18.31 -4.59 -26.96
C SER A 652 -17.43 -4.86 -28.18
N LYS A 653 -16.81 -3.83 -28.78
CA LYS A 653 -15.87 -3.98 -29.91
C LYS A 653 -14.51 -4.54 -29.50
N LEU A 654 -14.18 -4.53 -28.21
CA LEU A 654 -12.96 -5.10 -27.62
C LEU A 654 -13.23 -6.39 -26.84
N SER A 655 -14.39 -7.01 -27.02
CA SER A 655 -14.79 -8.28 -26.35
C SER A 655 -13.88 -9.49 -26.64
N PHE A 656 -12.95 -9.38 -27.58
CA PHE A 656 -11.86 -10.35 -27.79
C PHE A 656 -10.68 -10.18 -26.82
N LEU A 657 -10.61 -9.09 -26.05
CA LEU A 657 -9.60 -8.83 -25.03
C LEU A 657 -10.06 -9.33 -23.65
N LYS A 658 -9.13 -9.90 -22.91
CA LYS A 658 -9.28 -10.30 -21.51
C LYS A 658 -8.22 -9.56 -20.67
N PRO A 659 -8.56 -8.42 -20.04
CA PRO A 659 -7.59 -7.56 -19.37
C PRO A 659 -7.19 -8.04 -17.97
N GLY A 660 -5.91 -8.42 -17.83
CA GLY A 660 -5.24 -8.58 -16.54
C GLY A 660 -4.71 -7.24 -16.00
N ILE A 661 -4.59 -7.11 -14.68
CA ILE A 661 -4.06 -5.92 -13.99
C ILE A 661 -2.75 -6.25 -13.27
N LEU A 662 -1.73 -5.38 -13.39
CA LEU A 662 -0.49 -5.47 -12.62
C LEU A 662 -0.11 -4.12 -11.99
N THR A 663 -0.43 -3.96 -10.70
CA THR A 663 -0.08 -2.77 -9.89
C THR A 663 0.74 -3.13 -8.65
N GLY A 664 1.55 -2.18 -8.18
CA GLY A 664 2.34 -2.33 -6.96
C GLY A 664 1.52 -2.42 -5.68
N ARG A 665 2.15 -2.92 -4.61
CA ARG A 665 1.47 -3.31 -3.36
C ARG A 665 0.80 -2.17 -2.60
N GLY A 666 1.24 -0.93 -2.85
CA GLY A 666 0.67 0.28 -2.26
C GLY A 666 1.29 0.67 -0.94
N LYS A 667 0.69 1.66 -0.28
CA LYS A 667 1.15 2.07 1.05
C LYS A 667 0.63 1.07 2.06
N THR A 668 1.53 0.47 2.84
CA THR A 668 1.23 -0.56 3.86
C THR A 668 0.13 -0.17 4.86
N SER A 669 -0.14 1.12 5.04
CA SER A 669 -1.19 1.68 5.92
C SER A 669 -2.49 2.06 5.19
N GLN A 670 -2.69 1.64 3.94
CA GLN A 670 -3.87 1.86 3.11
C GLN A 670 -4.29 0.56 2.39
N THR A 671 -5.57 0.45 2.00
CA THR A 671 -6.15 -0.71 1.30
C THR A 671 -5.82 -0.79 -0.20
N THR A 672 -4.95 0.08 -0.73
CA THR A 672 -4.72 0.23 -2.17
C THR A 672 -3.60 -0.67 -2.70
N GLY A 673 -3.78 -1.27 -3.88
CA GLY A 673 -2.76 -2.11 -4.53
C GLY A 673 -2.83 -3.60 -4.23
N MET A 674 -2.15 -4.39 -5.09
CA MET A 674 -2.20 -5.85 -5.13
C MET A 674 -1.24 -6.53 -4.16
N THR A 675 -1.62 -7.68 -3.60
CA THR A 675 -0.74 -8.55 -2.81
C THR A 675 0.21 -9.36 -3.71
N LEU A 676 1.26 -9.95 -3.14
CA LEU A 676 2.20 -10.80 -3.88
C LEU A 676 1.50 -12.01 -4.56
N PRO A 677 0.60 -12.77 -3.88
CA PRO A 677 -0.13 -13.86 -4.53
C PRO A 677 -1.01 -13.38 -5.68
N ALA A 678 -1.64 -12.21 -5.56
CA ALA A 678 -2.47 -11.65 -6.64
C ALA A 678 -1.63 -11.25 -7.88
N GLN A 679 -0.46 -10.64 -7.68
CA GLN A 679 0.46 -10.33 -8.78
C GLN A 679 0.92 -11.62 -9.49
N LYS A 680 1.31 -12.63 -8.71
CA LYS A 680 1.76 -13.95 -9.20
C LYS A 680 0.67 -14.67 -10.00
N CYS A 681 -0.55 -14.69 -9.47
CA CYS A 681 -1.71 -15.28 -10.13
C CYS A 681 -2.00 -14.64 -11.50
N VAL A 682 -2.03 -13.31 -11.60
CA VAL A 682 -2.24 -12.62 -12.90
C VAL A 682 -1.09 -12.87 -13.88
N LEU A 683 0.16 -12.94 -13.40
CA LEU A 683 1.31 -13.26 -14.25
C LEU A 683 1.24 -14.69 -14.80
N ASP A 684 0.84 -15.67 -13.99
CA ASP A 684 0.67 -17.05 -14.43
C ASP A 684 -0.55 -17.24 -15.35
N ALA A 685 -1.66 -16.53 -15.10
CA ALA A 685 -2.81 -16.46 -16.02
C ALA A 685 -2.46 -15.80 -17.37
N PHE A 686 -1.58 -14.78 -17.39
CA PHE A 686 -1.09 -14.15 -18.62
C PHE A 686 -0.04 -14.99 -19.36
N ARG A 687 0.70 -15.85 -18.65
CA ARG A 687 1.57 -16.88 -19.26
C ARG A 687 0.73 -17.97 -19.92
N SER A 688 -0.28 -18.49 -19.24
CA SER A 688 -1.24 -19.47 -19.75
C SER A 688 -1.92 -19.00 -21.05
N ASN A 689 -2.22 -19.94 -21.94
CA ASN A 689 -2.90 -19.63 -23.20
C ASN A 689 -4.42 -19.80 -23.04
N GLY A 690 -5.06 -18.83 -22.39
CA GLY A 690 -6.51 -18.80 -22.26
C GLY A 690 -7.08 -17.60 -21.51
N ASP A 691 -6.40 -17.13 -20.47
CA ASP A 691 -7.05 -16.31 -19.44
C ASP A 691 -6.87 -14.80 -19.65
N HIS A 692 -5.67 -14.34 -19.99
CA HIS A 692 -5.37 -12.94 -20.29
C HIS A 692 -4.51 -12.81 -21.55
N ASN A 693 -4.92 -11.95 -22.49
CA ASN A 693 -4.13 -11.58 -23.69
C ASN A 693 -3.59 -10.15 -23.63
N ILE A 694 -4.21 -9.24 -22.84
CA ILE A 694 -3.66 -7.92 -22.53
C ILE A 694 -3.41 -7.75 -21.03
N LEU A 695 -2.22 -7.28 -20.68
CA LEU A 695 -1.82 -6.97 -19.30
C LEU A 695 -1.66 -5.45 -19.14
N ILE A 696 -2.50 -4.84 -18.31
CA ILE A 696 -2.48 -3.40 -18.03
C ILE A 696 -1.64 -3.16 -16.77
N ALA A 697 -0.56 -2.40 -16.91
CA ALA A 697 0.50 -2.33 -15.90
C ALA A 697 0.89 -0.90 -15.52
N THR A 698 1.32 -0.75 -14.27
CA THR A 698 2.16 0.40 -13.84
C THR A 698 3.65 0.03 -13.92
N SER A 699 4.54 0.94 -13.51
CA SER A 699 6.00 0.76 -13.49
C SER A 699 6.55 -0.49 -12.80
N VAL A 700 5.71 -1.24 -12.07
CA VAL A 700 6.06 -2.57 -11.51
C VAL A 700 6.37 -3.60 -12.60
N ALA A 701 5.88 -3.42 -13.83
CA ALA A 701 6.25 -4.25 -14.97
C ALA A 701 7.53 -3.79 -15.69
N ASP A 702 8.14 -2.66 -15.30
CA ASP A 702 9.38 -2.19 -15.91
C ASP A 702 10.50 -3.22 -15.66
N GLU A 703 10.67 -3.66 -14.42
CA GLU A 703 11.91 -4.26 -13.89
C GLU A 703 11.70 -5.62 -13.22
N GLY A 704 12.73 -6.48 -13.25
CA GLY A 704 12.84 -7.71 -12.45
C GLY A 704 11.90 -8.88 -12.82
N ILE A 705 10.58 -8.65 -12.81
CA ILE A 705 9.54 -9.66 -13.00
C ILE A 705 9.65 -10.30 -14.39
N ASP A 706 9.62 -11.63 -14.50
CA ASP A 706 9.54 -12.32 -15.79
C ASP A 706 8.09 -12.39 -16.32
N ILE A 707 7.86 -11.74 -17.46
CA ILE A 707 6.54 -11.60 -18.10
C ILE A 707 6.55 -12.42 -19.41
N ALA A 708 5.42 -13.00 -19.80
CA ALA A 708 5.28 -13.70 -21.07
C ALA A 708 5.80 -12.86 -22.26
N GLN A 709 6.34 -13.51 -23.30
CA GLN A 709 6.81 -12.79 -24.49
C GLN A 709 5.64 -12.05 -25.13
N CYS A 710 5.70 -10.72 -25.18
CA CYS A 710 4.67 -9.90 -25.80
C CYS A 710 5.01 -9.64 -27.28
N ASN A 711 3.98 -9.63 -28.13
CA ASN A 711 4.06 -9.15 -29.51
C ASN A 711 3.95 -7.62 -29.53
N LEU A 712 3.17 -7.04 -28.62
CA LEU A 712 2.86 -5.61 -28.58
C LEU A 712 3.16 -5.00 -27.21
N VAL A 713 3.98 -3.95 -27.19
CA VAL A 713 4.18 -3.08 -26.03
C VAL A 713 3.57 -1.73 -26.35
N ILE A 714 2.65 -1.25 -25.51
CA ILE A 714 2.07 0.09 -25.63
C ILE A 714 2.44 0.90 -24.37
N LEU A 715 3.03 2.07 -24.58
CA LEU A 715 3.31 3.06 -23.55
C LEU A 715 2.27 4.17 -23.68
N TYR A 716 1.20 4.10 -22.88
CA TYR A 716 0.09 5.03 -22.96
C TYR A 716 0.33 6.22 -22.04
N GLU A 717 0.65 7.35 -22.64
CA GLU A 717 1.06 8.59 -21.98
C GLU A 717 2.24 8.39 -21.01
N TYR A 718 3.09 7.39 -21.25
CA TYR A 718 4.09 6.87 -20.31
C TYR A 718 5.52 7.03 -20.84
N VAL A 719 6.43 7.60 -20.05
CA VAL A 719 7.85 7.81 -20.42
C VAL A 719 8.79 7.71 -19.22
N GLY A 720 9.72 6.76 -19.30
CA GLY A 720 10.71 6.47 -18.26
C GLY A 720 12.01 7.29 -18.38
N ASN A 721 13.09 6.73 -17.86
CA ASN A 721 14.48 7.06 -18.21
C ASN A 721 15.00 6.04 -19.25
N VAL A 722 16.25 6.19 -19.71
CA VAL A 722 16.89 5.28 -20.68
C VAL A 722 16.89 3.81 -20.24
N ILE A 723 17.08 3.53 -18.94
CA ILE A 723 17.10 2.15 -18.39
C ILE A 723 15.72 1.51 -18.53
N LYS A 724 14.68 2.20 -18.02
CA LYS A 724 13.28 1.76 -18.14
C LYS A 724 12.80 1.69 -19.59
N MET A 725 13.27 2.58 -20.48
CA MET A 725 13.01 2.49 -21.92
C MET A 725 13.49 1.14 -22.47
N ILE A 726 14.73 0.76 -22.19
CA ILE A 726 15.34 -0.48 -22.71
C ILE A 726 14.65 -1.71 -22.12
N GLN A 727 14.34 -1.70 -20.81
CA GLN A 727 13.68 -2.81 -20.13
C GLN A 727 12.21 -3.01 -20.58
N THR A 728 11.43 -1.94 -20.68
CA THR A 728 10.02 -1.99 -21.17
C THR A 728 9.96 -2.41 -22.63
N ARG A 729 10.83 -1.86 -23.49
CA ARG A 729 11.00 -2.32 -24.89
C ARG A 729 11.35 -3.81 -24.95
N GLY A 730 12.22 -4.28 -24.05
CA GLY A 730 12.61 -5.69 -23.90
C GLY A 730 11.53 -6.64 -23.36
N ARG A 731 10.30 -6.16 -23.08
CA ARG A 731 9.12 -7.03 -22.85
C ARG A 731 8.51 -7.52 -24.17
N GLY A 732 8.58 -6.68 -25.21
CA GLY A 732 8.14 -6.98 -26.57
C GLY A 732 9.17 -7.82 -27.32
N ARG A 733 9.43 -9.05 -26.86
CA ARG A 733 10.55 -9.89 -27.34
C ARG A 733 10.16 -11.04 -28.29
N ALA A 734 8.89 -11.10 -28.71
CA ALA A 734 8.43 -12.05 -29.72
C ALA A 734 8.87 -11.66 -31.15
N LYS A 735 8.86 -12.59 -32.10
CA LYS A 735 9.22 -12.30 -33.50
C LYS A 735 8.21 -11.32 -34.13
N GLY A 736 8.72 -10.26 -34.76
CA GLY A 736 7.89 -9.21 -35.37
C GLY A 736 7.24 -8.23 -34.38
N SER A 737 7.71 -8.20 -33.13
CA SER A 737 7.14 -7.35 -32.08
C SER A 737 7.26 -5.84 -32.34
N LYS A 738 6.35 -5.08 -31.74
CA LYS A 738 6.24 -3.61 -31.86
C LYS A 738 6.23 -2.94 -30.48
N CYS A 739 6.84 -1.75 -30.39
CA CYS A 739 6.81 -0.91 -29.21
C CYS A 739 6.26 0.49 -29.57
N LEU A 740 5.07 0.82 -29.08
CA LEU A 740 4.36 2.04 -29.45
C LEU A 740 4.29 3.01 -28.26
N LEU A 741 4.66 4.27 -28.47
CA LEU A 741 4.40 5.36 -27.53
C LEU A 741 3.18 6.15 -28.04
N LEU A 742 2.11 6.19 -27.24
CA LEU A 742 0.87 6.92 -27.56
C LEU A 742 0.71 8.10 -26.60
N THR A 743 0.73 9.33 -27.10
CA THR A 743 0.66 10.55 -26.26
C THR A 743 0.18 11.75 -27.05
N SER A 744 -0.54 12.69 -26.42
CA SER A 744 -0.81 14.00 -27.05
C SER A 744 0.25 15.07 -26.74
N ASN A 745 1.11 14.84 -25.74
CA ASN A 745 2.14 15.78 -25.33
C ASN A 745 3.43 15.61 -26.16
N ALA A 746 3.93 16.69 -26.75
CA ALA A 746 5.20 16.73 -27.47
C ALA A 746 6.42 16.50 -26.57
N ASP A 747 6.42 17.02 -25.33
CA ASP A 747 7.53 16.88 -24.36
C ASP A 747 7.82 15.40 -24.04
N VAL A 748 6.76 14.56 -24.08
CA VAL A 748 6.85 13.11 -23.85
C VAL A 748 7.57 12.43 -25.00
N ILE A 749 7.34 12.87 -26.24
CA ILE A 749 8.03 12.40 -27.45
C ILE A 749 9.49 12.90 -27.45
N GLU A 750 9.74 14.16 -27.09
CA GLU A 750 11.09 14.72 -26.99
C GLU A 750 11.93 13.97 -25.94
N LYS A 751 11.38 13.76 -24.74
CA LYS A 751 12.04 12.99 -23.67
C LYS A 751 12.35 11.55 -24.11
N GLU A 752 11.48 10.93 -24.92
CA GLU A 752 11.73 9.61 -25.47
C GLU A 752 12.86 9.61 -26.52
N ASN A 753 12.89 10.61 -27.41
CA ASN A 753 13.99 10.80 -28.36
C ASN A 753 15.33 11.02 -27.63
N ILE A 754 15.32 11.76 -26.51
CA ILE A 754 16.48 11.95 -25.63
C ILE A 754 16.90 10.61 -24.98
N ASN A 755 15.96 9.76 -24.55
CA ASN A 755 16.29 8.41 -24.04
C ASN A 755 16.95 7.54 -25.13
N MET A 756 16.47 7.60 -26.38
CA MET A 756 17.07 6.88 -27.51
C MET A 756 18.49 7.39 -27.83
N TYR A 757 18.72 8.70 -27.77
CA TYR A 757 20.08 9.27 -27.90
C TYR A 757 21.00 8.83 -26.74
N LYS A 758 20.48 8.79 -25.50
CA LYS A 758 21.21 8.29 -24.33
C LYS A 758 21.56 6.80 -24.43
N GLU A 759 20.75 5.97 -25.08
CA GLU A 759 21.09 4.57 -25.36
C GLU A 759 22.25 4.46 -26.36
N LYS A 760 22.23 5.24 -27.45
CA LYS A 760 23.35 5.28 -28.41
C LYS A 760 24.65 5.70 -27.71
N MET A 761 24.59 6.80 -26.95
CA MET A 761 25.70 7.31 -26.15
C MET A 761 26.25 6.27 -25.16
N MET A 762 25.36 5.54 -24.46
CA MET A 762 25.74 4.44 -23.56
C MET A 762 26.57 3.37 -24.28
N ASN A 763 26.11 2.93 -25.46
CA ASN A 763 26.77 1.87 -26.22
C ASN A 763 28.14 2.31 -26.76
N GLU A 764 28.25 3.57 -27.22
CA GLU A 764 29.53 4.18 -27.62
C GLU A 764 30.51 4.29 -26.44
N SER A 765 30.03 4.71 -25.26
CA SER A 765 30.83 4.80 -24.04
C SER A 765 31.31 3.42 -23.55
N ILE A 766 30.46 2.39 -23.58
CA ILE A 766 30.84 1.00 -23.27
C ILE A 766 31.93 0.51 -24.23
N LEU A 767 31.75 0.71 -25.53
CA LEU A 767 32.72 0.26 -26.54
C LEU A 767 34.10 0.91 -26.31
N ARG A 768 34.13 2.23 -26.07
CA ARG A 768 35.35 3.00 -25.76
C ARG A 768 36.04 2.49 -24.49
N LEU A 769 35.28 2.16 -23.45
CA LEU A 769 35.81 1.57 -22.21
C LEU A 769 36.36 0.15 -22.42
N GLN A 770 35.70 -0.68 -23.22
CA GLN A 770 36.16 -2.03 -23.56
C GLN A 770 37.40 -2.04 -24.47
N THR A 771 37.69 -0.95 -25.18
CA THR A 771 38.95 -0.75 -25.94
C THR A 771 40.04 -0.07 -25.11
N CYS A 772 39.79 0.28 -23.85
CA CYS A 772 40.79 0.86 -22.97
C CYS A 772 41.78 -0.21 -22.47
N ASP A 773 42.98 0.22 -22.10
CA ASP A 773 43.94 -0.64 -21.41
C ASP A 773 43.43 -1.01 -20.01
N GLU A 774 43.52 -2.29 -19.64
CA GLU A 774 42.94 -2.82 -18.40
C GLU A 774 43.66 -2.29 -17.15
N ALA A 775 44.96 -1.97 -17.23
CA ALA A 775 45.69 -1.40 -16.10
C ALA A 775 45.28 0.07 -15.87
N LYS A 776 45.26 0.89 -16.93
CA LYS A 776 44.76 2.29 -16.87
C LYS A 776 43.29 2.37 -16.45
N PHE A 777 42.46 1.41 -16.87
CA PHE A 777 41.08 1.36 -16.41
C PHE A 777 41.01 1.08 -14.89
N LYS A 778 41.73 0.07 -14.39
CA LYS A 778 41.80 -0.23 -12.94
C LYS A 778 42.37 0.93 -12.11
N GLU A 779 43.39 1.63 -12.61
CA GLU A 779 43.93 2.84 -12.00
C GLU A 779 42.85 3.94 -11.86
N LYS A 780 42.10 4.22 -12.93
CA LYS A 780 40.97 5.16 -12.89
C LYS A 780 39.87 4.73 -11.91
N LEU A 781 39.55 3.43 -11.84
CA LEU A 781 38.56 2.92 -10.88
C LEU A 781 39.03 3.08 -9.43
N LEU A 782 40.30 2.79 -9.14
CA LEU A 782 40.89 2.93 -7.80
C LEU A 782 40.87 4.39 -7.32
N CYS A 783 41.16 5.34 -8.22
CA CYS A 783 41.05 6.78 -7.94
C CYS A 783 39.62 7.15 -7.51
N ILE A 784 38.61 6.79 -8.31
CA ILE A 784 37.19 7.04 -8.01
C ILE A 784 36.76 6.37 -6.68
N GLN A 785 37.20 5.13 -6.43
CA GLN A 785 36.92 4.41 -5.18
C GLN A 785 37.48 5.14 -3.95
N THR A 786 38.67 5.71 -4.08
CA THR A 786 39.35 6.46 -3.02
C THR A 786 38.64 7.79 -2.74
N ASP A 787 38.29 8.55 -3.78
CA ASP A 787 37.58 9.83 -3.68
C ASP A 787 36.19 9.66 -3.05
N GLU A 788 35.38 8.71 -3.54
CA GLU A 788 34.02 8.46 -3.04
C GLU A 788 34.05 7.90 -1.60
N LYS A 789 35.11 7.17 -1.20
CA LYS A 789 35.35 6.81 0.22
C LYS A 789 35.68 8.05 1.07
N PHE A 790 36.63 8.87 0.64
CA PHE A 790 36.99 10.10 1.35
C PHE A 790 35.79 11.03 1.55
N ILE A 791 34.92 11.17 0.55
CA ILE A 791 33.67 11.92 0.65
C ILE A 791 32.72 11.31 1.69
N ARG A 792 32.52 9.98 1.66
CA ARG A 792 31.66 9.25 2.62
C ARG A 792 32.15 9.43 4.06
N ASP A 793 33.43 9.18 4.31
CA ASP A 793 34.03 9.22 5.66
C ASP A 793 33.92 10.63 6.26
N ASN A 794 34.16 11.68 5.47
CA ASN A 794 34.01 13.07 5.93
C ASN A 794 32.55 13.44 6.24
N GLN A 795 31.57 12.95 5.46
CA GLN A 795 30.16 13.23 5.70
C GLN A 795 29.63 12.57 6.99
N GLN A 796 30.06 11.36 7.32
CA GLN A 796 29.61 10.64 8.52
C GLN A 796 30.04 11.31 9.84
N ASN A 797 31.11 12.11 9.83
CA ASN A 797 31.62 12.79 11.02
C ASN A 797 30.74 13.96 11.50
N VAL A 798 29.83 14.48 10.67
CA VAL A 798 28.96 15.62 11.02
C VAL A 798 27.73 15.16 11.81
N LYS A 799 27.92 14.79 13.07
CA LYS A 799 26.79 14.49 13.98
C LYS A 799 25.95 15.75 14.22
N PRO A 800 24.65 15.75 13.90
CA PRO A 800 23.79 16.92 14.07
C PRO A 800 23.63 17.27 15.56
N LYS A 801 23.67 18.57 15.87
CA LYS A 801 23.51 19.07 17.24
C LYS A 801 22.08 18.82 17.72
N LEU A 802 21.89 17.80 18.56
CA LEU A 802 20.61 17.48 19.17
C LEU A 802 20.08 18.64 20.02
N ASP A 803 18.83 19.02 19.77
CA ASP A 803 18.11 19.99 20.58
C ASP A 803 17.57 19.34 21.86
N LYS A 804 17.88 19.93 23.01
CA LYS A 804 17.48 19.45 24.34
C LYS A 804 16.21 20.11 24.88
N GLN A 805 15.69 21.14 24.21
CA GLN A 805 14.47 21.83 24.65
C GLN A 805 13.24 20.99 24.28
N ASN A 806 12.36 20.76 25.26
CA ASN A 806 11.12 20.03 25.07
C ASN A 806 10.19 20.77 24.08
N LYS A 807 9.44 20.03 23.27
CA LYS A 807 8.54 20.56 22.22
C LYS A 807 7.23 19.81 22.26
N LYS A 808 6.14 20.46 21.88
CA LYS A 808 4.82 19.82 21.74
C LYS A 808 4.74 19.14 20.38
N LEU A 809 4.06 18.00 20.30
CA LEU A 809 3.53 17.44 19.06
C LEU A 809 2.03 17.74 19.02
N LEU A 810 1.60 18.48 18.00
CA LEU A 810 0.22 18.86 17.74
C LEU A 810 -0.33 18.07 16.53
N CYS A 811 -1.64 17.83 16.48
CA CYS A 811 -2.27 17.11 15.38
C CYS A 811 -2.13 17.84 14.03
N GLY A 812 -1.67 17.13 12.99
CA GLY A 812 -1.51 17.66 11.63
C GLY A 812 -2.79 18.10 10.89
N LYS A 813 -4.01 17.79 11.38
CA LYS A 813 -5.30 18.30 10.84
C LYS A 813 -5.92 19.40 11.71
N CYS A 814 -5.94 19.22 13.04
CA CYS A 814 -6.74 20.06 13.94
C CYS A 814 -5.95 20.76 15.07
N LYS A 815 -4.61 20.78 15.01
CA LYS A 815 -3.68 21.40 15.99
C LYS A 815 -3.82 21.00 17.48
N ALA A 816 -4.74 20.10 17.82
CA ALA A 816 -4.91 19.57 19.18
C ALA A 816 -3.60 18.94 19.69
N LEU A 817 -3.25 19.21 20.95
CA LEU A 817 -2.07 18.64 21.60
C LEU A 817 -2.17 17.11 21.62
N ALA A 818 -1.11 16.45 21.18
CA ALA A 818 -0.99 15.00 21.23
C ALA A 818 -0.09 14.57 22.41
N CYS A 819 1.17 14.99 22.40
CA CYS A 819 2.17 14.70 23.44
C CYS A 819 3.30 15.75 23.44
N TYR A 820 4.30 15.57 24.30
CA TYR A 820 5.56 16.30 24.34
C TYR A 820 6.72 15.41 23.89
N THR A 821 7.83 15.98 23.41
CA THR A 821 9.02 15.23 23.04
C THR A 821 9.67 14.47 24.21
N SER A 822 9.46 14.91 25.44
CA SER A 822 9.86 14.21 26.67
C SER A 822 9.08 12.90 26.92
N GLU A 823 7.88 12.76 26.36
CA GLU A 823 7.06 11.54 26.44
C GLU A 823 7.40 10.55 25.29
N ILE A 824 8.20 10.97 24.31
CA ILE A 824 8.60 10.11 23.19
C ILE A 824 9.73 9.18 23.64
N ARG A 825 9.66 7.92 23.22
CA ARG A 825 10.74 6.94 23.33
C ARG A 825 11.12 6.41 21.95
N LYS A 826 12.42 6.22 21.73
CA LYS A 826 12.96 5.61 20.51
C LYS A 826 13.01 4.08 20.69
N LEU A 827 12.24 3.36 19.88
CA LEU A 827 12.29 1.91 19.76
C LEU A 827 13.32 1.55 18.67
N LYS A 828 14.35 0.78 19.08
CA LYS A 828 15.55 0.47 18.30
C LYS A 828 16.06 1.71 17.55
N ASP A 829 16.18 1.67 16.22
CA ASP A 829 16.90 2.71 15.47
C ASP A 829 16.04 3.64 14.60
N SER A 830 14.78 3.28 14.36
CA SER A 830 13.88 3.89 13.36
C SER A 830 12.47 4.22 13.90
N HIS A 831 12.05 3.60 15.01
CA HIS A 831 10.67 3.63 15.48
C HIS A 831 10.51 4.49 16.73
N TYR A 832 9.32 5.09 16.89
CA TYR A 832 9.04 6.12 17.89
C TYR A 832 7.67 5.86 18.52
N THR A 833 7.67 5.65 19.83
CA THR A 833 6.47 5.47 20.65
C THR A 833 6.29 6.64 21.61
N VAL A 834 5.14 6.73 22.26
CA VAL A 834 4.84 7.71 23.32
C VAL A 834 4.41 6.95 24.57
N VAL A 835 5.06 7.23 25.71
CA VAL A 835 4.69 6.68 27.03
C VAL A 835 3.75 7.63 27.76
N GLY A 836 2.91 7.08 28.66
CA GLY A 836 2.00 7.84 29.52
C GLY A 836 0.50 7.67 29.21
N GLU A 837 -0.31 7.55 30.26
CA GLU A 837 -1.78 7.44 30.22
C GLU A 837 -2.49 8.66 29.62
N THR A 838 -1.83 9.82 29.62
CA THR A 838 -2.27 11.03 28.93
C THR A 838 -2.46 10.77 27.43
N PHE A 839 -1.45 10.17 26.79
CA PHE A 839 -1.45 9.95 25.35
C PHE A 839 -2.48 8.91 24.90
N LYS A 840 -2.76 7.88 25.73
CA LYS A 840 -3.80 6.87 25.45
C LYS A 840 -5.21 7.47 25.26
N LYS A 841 -5.45 8.68 25.80
CA LYS A 841 -6.73 9.42 25.67
C LYS A 841 -6.74 10.36 24.45
N CYS A 842 -5.59 10.62 23.83
CA CYS A 842 -5.44 11.52 22.68
C CYS A 842 -5.73 10.83 21.33
N PHE A 843 -5.74 9.49 21.26
CA PHE A 843 -6.00 8.73 20.04
C PHE A 843 -7.08 7.64 20.21
N VAL A 844 -7.76 7.31 19.10
CA VAL A 844 -8.64 6.15 18.96
C VAL A 844 -8.01 5.11 18.05
N THR A 845 -8.21 3.83 18.35
CA THR A 845 -7.72 2.71 17.53
C THR A 845 -8.82 2.20 16.61
N ARG A 846 -8.47 1.80 15.38
CA ARG A 846 -9.28 0.90 14.54
C ARG A 846 -8.43 -0.32 14.13
N PRO A 847 -9.01 -1.51 13.89
CA PRO A 847 -8.25 -2.68 13.43
C PRO A 847 -7.42 -2.37 12.17
N HIS A 848 -6.24 -3.00 12.02
CA HIS A 848 -5.45 -2.81 10.81
C HIS A 848 -6.10 -3.59 9.65
N PRO A 849 -6.35 -2.99 8.46
CA PRO A 849 -7.10 -3.65 7.38
C PRO A 849 -6.31 -4.77 6.68
N ARG A 850 -5.03 -4.93 7.03
CA ARG A 850 -4.11 -6.02 6.64
C ARG A 850 -3.13 -6.20 7.81
N PRO A 851 -3.50 -6.89 8.92
CA PRO A 851 -2.59 -7.06 10.05
C PRO A 851 -1.34 -7.82 9.60
N LYS A 852 -0.18 -7.47 10.15
CA LYS A 852 1.11 -7.93 9.62
C LYS A 852 2.24 -7.75 10.63
N SER A 853 3.09 -8.75 10.81
CA SER A 853 4.36 -8.50 11.51
C SER A 853 5.32 -7.66 10.69
N CYS A 854 6.09 -6.81 11.36
CA CYS A 854 6.93 -5.78 10.76
C CYS A 854 8.01 -5.24 11.71
N GLY A 855 9.25 -5.62 11.45
CA GLY A 855 10.43 -4.89 11.92
C GLY A 855 10.80 -5.26 13.33
N ASP A 856 10.04 -4.73 14.28
CA ASP A 856 10.31 -4.87 15.71
C ASP A 856 8.99 -5.06 16.49
N PHE A 857 7.90 -5.44 15.77
CA PHE A 857 6.52 -5.40 16.23
C PHE A 857 5.48 -6.02 15.27
N ASP A 858 4.33 -6.42 15.81
CA ASP A 858 3.13 -6.76 15.02
C ASP A 858 2.20 -5.55 14.80
N LYS A 859 1.79 -5.29 13.55
CA LYS A 859 0.81 -4.24 13.19
C LYS A 859 -0.62 -4.70 13.46
N ILE A 860 -1.07 -4.53 14.70
CA ILE A 860 -2.42 -4.91 15.15
C ILE A 860 -3.51 -3.87 14.86
N GLY A 861 -3.17 -2.57 14.82
CA GLY A 861 -4.16 -1.51 14.61
C GLY A 861 -3.63 -0.26 13.91
N LYS A 862 -4.55 0.65 13.54
CA LYS A 862 -4.26 2.04 13.16
C LYS A 862 -4.73 3.00 14.23
N ILE A 863 -3.93 4.02 14.54
CA ILE A 863 -4.29 5.07 15.51
C ILE A 863 -4.63 6.37 14.81
N PHE A 864 -5.67 7.04 15.30
CA PHE A 864 -6.21 8.28 14.74
C PHE A 864 -6.47 9.29 15.86
N CYS A 865 -6.42 10.59 15.58
CA CYS A 865 -6.77 11.64 16.55
C CYS A 865 -8.15 11.39 17.17
N ALA A 866 -8.25 11.41 18.51
CA ALA A 866 -9.50 11.15 19.24
C ALA A 866 -10.54 12.28 19.17
N ARG A 867 -10.16 13.49 18.73
CA ARG A 867 -11.12 14.59 18.52
C ARG A 867 -12.13 14.15 17.46
N GLN A 868 -13.41 14.09 17.84
CA GLN A 868 -14.48 13.43 17.08
C GLN A 868 -14.59 13.92 15.63
N ASP A 869 -14.40 15.22 15.42
CA ASP A 869 -14.47 15.91 14.12
C ASP A 869 -13.16 15.83 13.29
N CYS A 870 -12.13 15.18 13.82
CA CYS A 870 -10.80 15.14 13.23
C CYS A 870 -10.50 13.80 12.55
N SER A 871 -10.46 12.71 13.32
CA SER A 871 -10.08 11.35 12.86
C SER A 871 -8.79 11.27 12.01
N HIS A 872 -7.82 12.17 12.20
CA HIS A 872 -6.58 12.17 11.40
C HIS A 872 -5.64 11.01 11.77
N ASP A 873 -5.16 10.27 10.77
CA ASP A 873 -4.28 9.11 10.92
C ASP A 873 -2.90 9.49 11.49
N TRP A 874 -2.59 9.01 12.69
CA TRP A 874 -1.37 9.32 13.46
C TRP A 874 -0.27 8.25 13.35
N GLY A 875 -0.60 7.04 12.90
CA GLY A 875 0.33 5.91 12.96
C GLY A 875 -0.37 4.56 13.07
N ILE A 876 0.25 3.66 13.84
CA ILE A 876 -0.23 2.30 14.10
C ILE A 876 -0.26 2.01 15.60
N ARG A 877 -1.13 1.08 16.01
CA ARG A 877 -1.02 0.36 17.28
C ARG A 877 -0.24 -0.91 16.97
N ALA A 878 0.79 -1.18 17.74
CA ALA A 878 1.77 -2.22 17.46
C ALA A 878 2.07 -3.04 18.72
N LYS A 879 2.27 -4.35 18.58
CA LYS A 879 2.67 -5.23 19.68
C LYS A 879 4.19 -5.45 19.62
N VAL A 880 4.93 -4.97 20.60
CA VAL A 880 6.38 -5.20 20.79
C VAL A 880 6.55 -6.17 21.94
N ASN A 881 7.05 -7.38 21.67
CA ASN A 881 7.10 -8.47 22.64
C ASN A 881 5.69 -8.66 23.28
N ALA A 882 5.59 -8.65 24.61
CA ALA A 882 4.32 -8.69 25.34
C ALA A 882 3.52 -7.35 25.39
N PHE A 883 4.05 -6.23 24.89
CA PHE A 883 3.50 -4.89 25.12
C PHE A 883 2.82 -4.28 23.90
N GLU A 884 1.60 -3.76 24.05
CA GLU A 884 0.93 -3.00 22.99
C GLU A 884 1.18 -1.50 23.12
N ILE A 885 1.84 -0.92 22.10
CA ILE A 885 2.29 0.48 22.08
C ILE A 885 1.84 1.23 20.82
N PRO A 886 1.66 2.57 20.90
CA PRO A 886 1.36 3.38 19.73
C PRO A 886 2.64 3.83 19.01
N LEU A 887 2.88 3.36 17.79
CA LEU A 887 3.99 3.86 16.96
C LEU A 887 3.53 5.02 16.07
N ILE A 888 4.10 6.20 16.32
CA ILE A 888 3.72 7.47 15.69
C ILE A 888 4.64 7.85 14.52
N LYS A 889 4.07 8.48 13.50
CA LYS A 889 4.82 8.99 12.32
C LYS A 889 4.85 10.52 12.35
N ILE A 890 6.04 11.12 12.43
CA ILE A 890 6.19 12.59 12.62
C ILE A 890 5.46 13.41 11.54
N GLN A 891 5.34 12.91 10.32
CA GLN A 891 4.56 13.54 9.23
C GLN A 891 3.08 13.78 9.56
N SER A 892 2.50 13.12 10.56
CA SER A 892 1.12 13.34 11.04
C SER A 892 1.00 14.43 12.11
N PHE A 893 2.13 15.03 12.54
CA PHE A 893 2.19 16.00 13.63
C PHE A 893 2.86 17.31 13.20
N VAL A 894 2.59 18.37 13.96
CA VAL A 894 3.30 19.65 13.93
C VAL A 894 4.11 19.73 15.20
N VAL A 895 5.42 20.00 15.10
CA VAL A 895 6.24 20.23 16.29
C VAL A 895 6.17 21.72 16.64
N GLU A 896 5.69 22.05 17.83
CA GLU A 896 5.66 23.42 18.37
C GLU A 896 6.72 23.60 19.45
N ASP A 897 7.61 24.56 19.26
CA ASP A 897 8.64 24.92 20.24
C ASP A 897 8.02 25.60 21.48
N THR A 898 8.33 25.13 22.69
CA THR A 898 7.64 25.60 23.91
C THR A 898 8.03 27.01 24.36
N VAL A 899 9.16 27.55 23.89
CA VAL A 899 9.69 28.85 24.33
C VAL A 899 9.37 29.94 23.31
N THR A 900 9.61 29.65 22.04
CA THR A 900 9.41 30.60 20.92
C THR A 900 8.02 30.48 20.28
N GLY A 901 7.25 29.46 20.64
CA GLY A 901 5.99 29.08 19.97
C GLY A 901 6.18 28.53 18.55
N LYS A 902 7.40 28.54 17.99
CA LYS A 902 7.65 28.30 16.56
C LYS A 902 7.26 26.88 16.14
N GLN A 903 6.41 26.77 15.11
CA GLN A 903 5.92 25.51 14.56
C GLN A 903 6.78 25.03 13.37
N MET A 904 6.95 23.70 13.24
CA MET A 904 7.59 23.05 12.10
C MET A 904 6.92 21.71 11.75
N CYS A 905 7.06 21.28 10.49
CA CYS A 905 6.55 19.99 10.00
C CYS A 905 7.68 19.15 9.37
N PRO A 906 8.32 18.24 10.15
CA PRO A 906 9.27 17.26 9.66
C PRO A 906 8.61 16.21 8.75
N SER A 907 9.35 15.67 7.79
CA SER A 907 8.88 14.65 6.84
C SER A 907 9.18 13.24 7.35
N LYS A 908 10.44 12.99 7.71
CA LYS A 908 10.96 11.74 8.28
C LYS A 908 11.50 12.03 9.68
N TRP A 909 11.52 11.04 10.58
CA TRP A 909 11.95 11.23 11.98
C TRP A 909 13.39 11.74 12.11
N LYS A 910 14.30 11.24 11.26
CA LYS A 910 15.69 11.71 11.15
C LYS A 910 15.83 13.20 10.79
N ASP A 911 14.82 13.83 10.18
CA ASP A 911 14.85 15.26 9.84
C ASP A 911 14.74 16.13 11.11
N PHE A 912 14.28 15.54 12.22
CA PHE A 912 13.98 16.18 13.48
C PHE A 912 15.00 15.78 14.57
N HIS A 913 15.95 16.68 14.81
CA HIS A 913 17.13 16.41 15.65
C HIS A 913 16.91 16.81 17.11
N PHE A 914 16.19 15.99 17.87
CA PHE A 914 15.89 16.21 19.29
C PHE A 914 16.52 15.15 20.20
N GLN A 915 16.73 15.50 21.48
CA GLN A 915 17.16 14.55 22.50
C GLN A 915 16.07 13.48 22.70
N THR A 916 16.43 12.23 22.42
CA THR A 916 15.57 11.06 22.51
C THR A 916 16.08 10.12 23.60
N THR A 917 15.19 9.56 24.39
CA THR A 917 15.47 8.43 25.29
C THR A 917 15.15 7.11 24.58
N PRO A 918 15.98 6.06 24.73
CA PRO A 918 15.62 4.70 24.33
C PRO A 918 14.35 4.24 25.05
N PHE A 919 13.56 3.38 24.42
CA PHE A 919 12.41 2.74 25.04
C PHE A 919 12.84 1.69 26.08
N ASN A 920 12.36 1.83 27.32
CA ASN A 920 12.43 0.81 28.35
C ASN A 920 11.02 0.22 28.58
N PRO A 921 10.83 -1.12 28.47
CA PRO A 921 9.54 -1.77 28.75
C PRO A 921 8.98 -1.51 30.16
N GLU A 922 9.86 -1.26 31.15
CA GLU A 922 9.44 -0.98 32.54
C GLU A 922 8.56 0.28 32.65
N GLU A 923 8.70 1.24 31.71
CA GLU A 923 7.88 2.47 31.63
C GLU A 923 6.42 2.22 31.18
N LEU A 924 6.01 0.96 31.01
CA LEU A 924 4.64 0.55 30.70
C LEU A 924 3.97 -0.28 31.81
N SER A 925 4.66 -0.50 32.93
CA SER A 925 4.20 -1.32 34.06
C SER A 925 3.81 -0.53 35.32
N GLU A 926 3.73 0.81 35.21
CA GLU A 926 3.21 1.74 36.24
C GLU A 926 1.88 2.39 35.82
#